data_AF-A0A2N1XPY5-F1
#
_entry.id   AF-A0A2N1XPY5-F1
#
_cell.length_a   1.000
_cell.length_b   1.000
_cell.length_c   1.000
_cell.angle_alpha   90.00
_cell.angle_beta   90.00
_cell.angle_gamma   90.00
#
_symmetry.space_group_name_H-M   'P 1'
#
loop_
_entity.id
_entity.type
_entity.pdbx_description
1 polymer ?
#
loop_
_entity_poly.entity_id
_entity_poly.type
_entity_poly.pdbx_seq_one_letter_code
_entity_poly.pdbx_strand_id
1 'polypeptide(L)'
;MKYKLLTVLYLLFPILSMAAPVTIEQQPPTSQTPPLFLPQKTQDGPDERVLWRLLHTGKVAELKRQINFLKQLHPHWQVPEDLTNALQSLQHRAPRRLRQTAKKTGGFCAAPYLSWDQAKNYIKNRQTQKALALYQRLLTRCQTPEVKKQTLAQGKANLAYNNFIQLTETAERYFPPMYLEQLRYQSLKAEYVQRKNLTAQEQAFYVTRLGAFSALSQEEDLTTLIAWRYFDSQDYPQAVHWFEQARIGQNQDATYGLLLSLEHLGDYERILSIIGQIQTPNPEQATLAARIHKLKAWQALDKGHYSTAASHIALARKSRETDPELTELDAWLAQKTRHYDTAAKLFEQLYRQTPSQKYAHGFVTSQANADSGVLAHKARQLGGLLQTEYNNYQARQLYFRKQFQSAYKLAPAIHPALQNITSAAADLGGSTRFKTGDAGLGRLAIVRAPIAGFHYTAFGDQTFSLSLSRVQLFSGRPGVCQANIGSLQDVSARSDCSSNPDRFFVPTDQLDNSIEIDFSYRKDGWFSPFIRLGSTPIGGIIAPAVTFDVGFVQQTGFGHWQLESYSQPIRQSILSYTGIKDPFRGSLQAPLNEAPNEWGRVLSTGFKSSVFYQFNKDWNGSGSIDFAWQDGKNVANNNSISVAGALGRNFVLKGFDYFNVGPSFNYQHFDKNLSHFTLGHGGYFSPSHYYSILGGVNFLTEEGRAYVIRGHVNAGFQGIKEASSPWFPTLAPELGRFDSAHDSGEALDIELKGVWLLTPEIQLGGGGAIRKTSGFEDYTGGLFIRYFFDARKASFSTDIPNTMFSSMY
;
A
#
# COMPACT_ATOMS: atom_id res chain seq x y z
N MET A 1 52.75 -10.97 25.68
CA MET A 1 52.64 -10.57 24.26
C MET A 1 51.46 -9.63 24.11
N LYS A 2 51.73 -8.32 24.19
CA LYS A 2 50.78 -7.21 24.02
C LYS A 2 51.08 -6.59 22.64
N TYR A 3 50.06 -6.02 22.00
CA TYR A 3 50.09 -5.34 20.68
C TYR A 3 50.20 -6.24 19.44
N LYS A 4 49.08 -6.86 19.05
CA LYS A 4 48.81 -7.23 17.64
C LYS A 4 47.32 -7.47 17.29
N LEU A 5 46.38 -7.11 18.18
CA LEU A 5 44.93 -7.29 17.93
C LEU A 5 44.17 -5.99 17.58
N LEU A 6 44.83 -4.83 17.62
CA LEU A 6 44.17 -3.53 17.39
C LEU A 6 44.16 -3.06 15.93
N THR A 7 44.78 -3.80 15.01
CA THR A 7 44.97 -3.36 13.61
C THR A 7 43.90 -3.92 12.65
N VAL A 8 43.00 -4.78 13.14
CA VAL A 8 41.90 -5.36 12.33
C VAL A 8 40.59 -4.57 12.49
N LEU A 9 40.47 -3.71 13.50
CA LEU A 9 39.26 -2.93 13.78
C LEU A 9 39.19 -1.54 13.12
N TYR A 10 40.20 -1.14 12.34
CA TYR A 10 40.27 0.19 11.70
C TYR A 10 40.16 0.18 10.16
N LEU A 11 39.77 -0.95 9.56
CA LEU A 11 39.67 -1.11 8.09
C LEU A 11 38.24 -1.37 7.57
N LEU A 12 37.20 -1.13 8.39
CA LEU A 12 35.81 -1.32 7.97
C LEU A 12 34.94 -0.06 8.21
N PHE A 13 35.35 1.06 7.63
CA PHE A 13 34.51 2.21 7.24
C PHE A 13 35.45 3.12 6.43
N PRO A 14 35.31 3.39 5.10
CA PRO A 14 34.04 3.70 4.40
C PRO A 14 34.01 3.29 2.90
N ILE A 15 33.14 2.38 2.46
CA ILE A 15 32.77 2.29 1.02
C ILE A 15 31.27 1.99 0.91
N LEU A 16 30.46 3.04 0.96
CA LEU A 16 29.08 3.02 0.46
C LEU A 16 28.66 4.45 0.13
N SER A 17 29.26 4.96 -0.93
CA SER A 17 28.85 6.18 -1.64
C SER A 17 29.32 5.99 -3.08
N MET A 18 28.40 6.21 -4.02
CA MET A 18 28.51 6.07 -5.49
C MET A 18 27.88 4.80 -6.08
N ALA A 19 26.56 4.81 -6.17
CA ALA A 19 25.85 4.21 -7.30
C ALA A 19 24.80 5.24 -7.76
N ALA A 20 25.09 5.93 -8.85
CA ALA A 20 24.17 6.86 -9.49
C ALA A 20 23.05 6.07 -10.20
N PRO A 21 21.79 6.54 -10.17
CA PRO A 21 20.70 5.92 -10.90
C PRO A 21 20.90 6.12 -12.41
N VAL A 22 20.91 5.03 -13.17
CA VAL A 22 20.85 5.08 -14.64
C VAL A 22 19.41 5.43 -15.02
N THR A 23 19.21 6.68 -15.45
CA THR A 23 17.97 7.17 -16.05
C THR A 23 17.95 6.73 -17.51
N ILE A 24 17.04 5.81 -17.88
CA ILE A 24 16.76 5.49 -19.28
C ILE A 24 15.66 6.45 -19.74
N GLU A 25 16.07 7.40 -20.58
CA GLU A 25 15.21 8.34 -21.29
C GLU A 25 14.54 7.60 -22.45
N GLN A 26 13.22 7.38 -22.39
CA GLN A 26 12.43 6.88 -23.51
C GLN A 26 11.56 8.02 -24.04
N GLN A 27 11.94 8.56 -25.20
CA GLN A 27 11.10 9.44 -26.00
C GLN A 27 9.90 8.68 -26.60
N PRO A 28 8.74 9.33 -26.70
CA PRO A 28 7.48 8.71 -27.13
C PRO A 28 7.44 8.44 -28.65
N PRO A 29 6.92 7.28 -29.09
CA PRO A 29 6.64 7.04 -30.50
C PRO A 29 5.40 7.83 -30.94
N THR A 30 5.55 8.54 -32.05
CA THR A 30 4.49 9.23 -32.78
C THR A 30 3.71 8.26 -33.67
N SER A 31 2.48 8.67 -33.96
CA SER A 31 1.67 8.39 -35.13
C SER A 31 0.70 7.18 -35.13
N GLN A 32 -0.58 7.59 -35.05
CA GLN A 32 -1.68 7.23 -35.95
C GLN A 32 -2.26 5.81 -35.84
N THR A 33 -3.30 5.71 -35.01
CA THR A 33 -4.34 4.68 -35.11
C THR A 33 -5.40 5.12 -36.13
N PRO A 34 -5.66 4.36 -37.21
CA PRO A 34 -6.83 4.58 -38.05
C PRO A 34 -8.08 4.02 -37.35
N PRO A 35 -9.17 4.80 -37.20
CA PRO A 35 -10.41 4.26 -36.65
C PRO A 35 -11.15 3.39 -37.66
N LEU A 36 -11.54 2.24 -37.15
CA LEU A 36 -12.43 1.24 -37.73
C LEU A 36 -13.82 1.83 -38.04
N PHE A 37 -14.28 1.49 -39.23
CA PHE A 37 -15.68 1.60 -39.67
C PHE A 37 -16.59 0.69 -38.86
N LEU A 38 -17.72 1.22 -38.42
CA LEU A 38 -18.93 0.48 -38.09
C LEU A 38 -20.18 1.24 -38.59
N PRO A 39 -21.30 0.52 -38.83
CA PRO A 39 -22.08 0.62 -40.05
C PRO A 39 -23.17 1.69 -39.98
N GLN A 40 -23.32 2.45 -41.07
CA GLN A 40 -24.47 3.33 -41.27
C GLN A 40 -25.66 2.53 -41.78
N LYS A 41 -26.76 2.64 -41.02
CA LYS A 41 -28.16 2.34 -41.36
C LYS A 41 -28.44 2.47 -42.87
N THR A 42 -28.70 1.36 -43.54
CA THR A 42 -29.24 1.31 -44.90
C THR A 42 -30.66 1.88 -44.89
N GLN A 43 -30.86 3.05 -45.49
CA GLN A 43 -32.19 3.48 -45.92
C GLN A 43 -32.49 2.79 -47.26
N ASP A 44 -33.56 2.00 -47.28
CA ASP A 44 -34.12 1.41 -48.49
C ASP A 44 -34.66 2.51 -49.40
N GLY A 45 -33.98 2.76 -50.51
CA GLY A 45 -34.46 3.63 -51.59
C GLY A 45 -33.32 4.16 -52.47
N PRO A 46 -33.56 4.38 -53.77
CA PRO A 46 -32.58 5.05 -54.62
C PRO A 46 -32.31 6.47 -54.13
N ASP A 47 -31.08 6.96 -54.30
CA ASP A 47 -30.72 8.33 -53.92
C ASP A 47 -31.45 9.37 -54.79
N GLU A 48 -32.57 9.87 -54.28
CA GLU A 48 -33.42 10.84 -54.98
C GLU A 48 -32.80 12.23 -55.10
N ARG A 49 -31.70 12.52 -54.38
CA ARG A 49 -31.05 13.85 -54.40
C ARG A 49 -30.57 14.25 -55.79
N VAL A 50 -30.20 13.27 -56.62
CA VAL A 50 -29.82 13.49 -58.03
C VAL A 50 -31.03 13.93 -58.86
N LEU A 51 -32.22 13.37 -58.60
CA LEU A 51 -33.47 13.75 -59.27
C LEU A 51 -33.88 15.18 -58.90
N TRP A 52 -33.84 15.51 -57.61
CA TRP A 52 -34.13 16.86 -57.14
C TRP A 52 -33.12 17.89 -57.64
N ARG A 53 -31.83 17.52 -57.75
CA ARG A 53 -30.80 18.39 -58.36
C ARG A 53 -31.04 18.62 -59.85
N LEU A 54 -31.43 17.59 -60.61
CA LEU A 54 -31.76 17.72 -62.04
C LEU A 54 -33.03 18.56 -62.26
N LEU A 55 -34.02 18.44 -61.36
CA LEU A 55 -35.21 19.29 -61.34
C LEU A 55 -34.85 20.76 -61.08
N HIS A 56 -34.07 21.05 -60.02
CA HIS A 56 -33.68 22.41 -59.67
C HIS A 56 -32.72 23.07 -60.67
N THR A 57 -31.95 22.28 -61.43
CA THR A 57 -31.07 22.78 -62.50
C THR A 57 -31.76 22.92 -63.86
N GLY A 58 -33.07 22.61 -63.95
CA GLY A 58 -33.89 22.82 -65.15
C GLY A 58 -33.62 21.85 -66.30
N LYS A 59 -32.87 20.77 -66.08
CA LYS A 59 -32.53 19.76 -67.09
C LYS A 59 -33.60 18.68 -67.19
N VAL A 60 -34.79 19.05 -67.67
CA VAL A 60 -36.00 18.21 -67.67
C VAL A 60 -35.85 16.93 -68.51
N ALA A 61 -35.08 16.96 -69.61
CA ALA A 61 -34.85 15.79 -70.46
C ALA A 61 -33.93 14.74 -69.81
N GLU A 62 -32.86 15.18 -69.15
CA GLU A 62 -31.99 14.34 -68.32
C GLU A 62 -32.72 13.81 -67.08
N LEU A 63 -33.57 14.61 -66.43
CA LEU A 63 -34.39 14.16 -65.30
C LEU A 63 -35.32 13.00 -65.70
N LYS A 64 -36.03 13.11 -66.84
CA LYS A 64 -36.91 12.04 -67.33
C LYS A 64 -36.13 10.75 -67.66
N ARG A 65 -34.92 10.87 -68.24
CA ARG A 65 -34.03 9.72 -68.47
C ARG A 65 -33.59 9.06 -67.17
N GLN A 66 -33.21 9.87 -66.17
CA GLN A 66 -32.76 9.36 -64.87
C GLN A 66 -33.91 8.70 -64.07
N ILE A 67 -35.12 9.24 -64.15
CA ILE A 67 -36.32 8.62 -63.56
C ILE A 67 -36.60 7.26 -64.19
N ASN A 68 -36.52 7.15 -65.53
CA ASN A 68 -36.71 5.87 -66.22
C ASN A 68 -35.62 4.84 -65.88
N PHE A 69 -34.37 5.29 -65.74
CA PHE A 69 -33.26 4.46 -65.29
C PHE A 69 -33.48 3.92 -63.86
N LEU A 70 -33.92 4.76 -62.93
CA LEU A 70 -34.19 4.34 -61.55
C LEU A 70 -35.43 3.44 -61.43
N LYS A 71 -36.45 3.62 -62.28
CA LYS A 71 -37.59 2.68 -62.38
C LYS A 71 -37.20 1.29 -62.89
N GLN A 72 -36.18 1.20 -63.74
CA GLN A 72 -35.66 -0.09 -64.22
C GLN A 72 -34.82 -0.81 -63.14
N LEU A 73 -34.07 -0.05 -62.33
CA LEU A 73 -33.23 -0.60 -61.26
C LEU A 73 -33.98 -0.94 -59.97
N HIS A 74 -35.09 -0.25 -59.69
CA HIS A 74 -35.90 -0.46 -58.48
C HIS A 74 -37.39 -0.62 -58.83
N PRO A 75 -37.86 -1.85 -59.14
CA PRO A 75 -39.22 -2.09 -59.65
C PRO A 75 -40.36 -1.71 -58.70
N HIS A 76 -40.08 -1.67 -57.39
CA HIS A 76 -41.04 -1.31 -56.34
C HIS A 76 -40.98 0.18 -55.93
N TRP A 77 -40.01 0.94 -56.46
CA TRP A 77 -39.91 2.38 -56.19
C TRP A 77 -40.87 3.15 -57.09
N GLN A 78 -41.75 3.93 -56.49
CA GLN A 78 -42.62 4.87 -57.20
C GLN A 78 -42.03 6.27 -57.14
N VAL A 79 -42.25 7.03 -58.22
CA VAL A 79 -41.77 8.42 -58.27
C VAL A 79 -42.53 9.24 -57.22
N PRO A 80 -41.83 9.98 -56.34
CA PRO A 80 -42.49 10.80 -55.33
C PRO A 80 -43.55 11.73 -55.94
N GLU A 81 -44.70 11.84 -55.29
CA GLU A 81 -45.85 12.61 -55.77
C GLU A 81 -45.47 14.08 -56.00
N ASP A 82 -44.62 14.64 -55.13
CA ASP A 82 -44.08 16.00 -55.26
C ASP A 82 -43.22 16.19 -56.52
N LEU A 83 -42.43 15.19 -56.92
CA LEU A 83 -41.62 15.23 -58.14
C LEU A 83 -42.53 15.15 -59.38
N THR A 84 -43.60 14.38 -59.27
CA THR A 84 -44.61 14.20 -60.33
C THR A 84 -45.44 15.48 -60.53
N ASN A 85 -45.84 16.13 -59.42
CA ASN A 85 -46.52 17.43 -59.40
C ASN A 85 -45.60 18.56 -59.92
N ALA A 86 -44.30 18.51 -59.59
CA ALA A 86 -43.31 19.43 -60.13
C ALA A 86 -43.08 19.24 -61.64
N LEU A 87 -43.11 18.00 -62.15
CA LEU A 87 -43.03 17.71 -63.59
C LEU A 87 -44.29 18.15 -64.35
N GLN A 88 -45.48 17.99 -63.77
CA GLN A 88 -46.76 18.43 -64.36
C GLN A 88 -46.90 19.96 -64.37
N SER A 89 -46.48 20.65 -63.31
CA SER A 89 -46.45 22.12 -63.25
C SER A 89 -45.44 22.74 -64.23
N LEU A 90 -44.42 21.98 -64.66
CA LEU A 90 -43.49 22.36 -65.74
C LEU A 90 -44.01 22.06 -67.15
N GLN A 91 -45.02 21.17 -67.31
CA GLN A 91 -45.63 20.82 -68.60
C GLN A 91 -46.84 21.69 -68.98
N HIS A 92 -47.43 22.44 -68.04
CA HIS A 92 -48.47 23.43 -68.31
C HIS A 92 -47.96 24.88 -68.24
N ARG A 93 -46.97 25.22 -69.05
CA ARG A 93 -46.69 26.60 -69.47
C ARG A 93 -46.29 26.63 -70.95
N ALA A 94 -47.26 26.32 -71.81
CA ALA A 94 -47.20 26.70 -73.21
C ALA A 94 -47.21 28.24 -73.30
N PRO A 95 -46.22 28.88 -73.95
CA PRO A 95 -46.19 30.32 -74.10
C PRO A 95 -47.31 30.75 -75.05
N ARG A 96 -48.30 31.45 -74.48
CA ARG A 96 -49.28 32.27 -75.21
C ARG A 96 -48.47 33.30 -76.01
N ARG A 97 -48.42 33.16 -77.34
CA ARG A 97 -47.84 34.16 -78.25
C ARG A 97 -48.62 35.47 -78.10
N LEU A 98 -48.18 36.31 -77.18
CA LEU A 98 -48.45 37.73 -77.20
C LEU A 98 -47.42 38.35 -78.15
N ARG A 99 -47.88 38.68 -79.35
CA ARG A 99 -47.25 39.70 -80.20
C ARG A 99 -47.01 40.92 -79.31
N GLN A 100 -45.76 41.20 -78.98
CA GLN A 100 -45.35 42.55 -78.59
C GLN A 100 -44.33 43.03 -79.61
N THR A 101 -44.89 43.77 -80.56
CA THR A 101 -44.20 44.72 -81.42
C THR A 101 -43.30 45.61 -80.56
N ALA A 102 -41.99 45.44 -80.69
CA ALA A 102 -41.04 46.46 -80.29
C ALA A 102 -41.22 47.67 -81.20
N LYS A 103 -41.98 48.65 -80.71
CA LYS A 103 -41.81 50.07 -81.05
C LYS A 103 -42.66 50.91 -80.11
N LYS A 104 -42.06 51.36 -79.02
CA LYS A 104 -41.92 52.79 -78.68
C LYS A 104 -41.16 52.89 -77.37
N THR A 105 -40.10 53.66 -77.45
CA THR A 105 -39.20 54.12 -76.40
C THR A 105 -39.99 54.86 -75.32
N GLY A 106 -40.57 54.11 -74.39
CA GLY A 106 -40.94 54.63 -73.08
C GLY A 106 -39.65 54.91 -72.33
N GLY A 107 -39.46 56.15 -71.89
CA GLY A 107 -38.22 56.58 -71.25
C GLY A 107 -37.81 55.64 -70.12
N PHE A 108 -36.51 55.51 -69.92
CA PHE A 108 -35.83 54.62 -68.97
C PHE A 108 -36.47 54.54 -67.55
N CYS A 109 -37.26 55.54 -67.14
CA CYS A 109 -37.93 55.61 -65.84
C CYS A 109 -39.45 55.36 -65.84
N ALA A 110 -40.09 55.24 -67.01
CA ALA A 110 -41.54 54.97 -67.13
C ALA A 110 -41.89 53.47 -67.00
N ALA A 111 -40.93 52.57 -67.22
CA ALA A 111 -41.10 51.13 -67.11
C ALA A 111 -39.89 50.45 -66.40
N PRO A 112 -39.66 50.74 -65.11
CA PRO A 112 -38.47 50.27 -64.37
C PRO A 112 -38.41 48.75 -64.19
N TYR A 113 -39.55 48.05 -64.21
CA TYR A 113 -39.62 46.59 -64.10
C TYR A 113 -38.87 45.86 -65.24
N LEU A 114 -38.88 46.40 -66.46
CA LEU A 114 -38.12 45.86 -67.60
C LEU A 114 -36.62 45.85 -67.29
N SER A 115 -36.14 46.90 -66.62
CA SER A 115 -34.74 47.02 -66.21
C SER A 115 -34.41 46.11 -65.03
N TRP A 116 -35.33 45.88 -64.08
CA TRP A 116 -35.12 44.91 -62.99
C TRP A 116 -35.05 43.47 -63.50
N ASP A 117 -35.92 43.08 -64.43
CA ASP A 117 -35.88 41.73 -65.03
C ASP A 117 -34.65 41.53 -65.90
N GLN A 118 -34.24 42.56 -66.64
CA GLN A 118 -32.97 42.54 -67.37
C GLN A 118 -31.78 42.41 -66.41
N ALA A 119 -31.78 43.11 -65.27
CA ALA A 119 -30.75 42.98 -64.25
C ALA A 119 -30.72 41.56 -63.63
N LYS A 120 -31.88 40.95 -63.36
CA LYS A 120 -31.95 39.54 -62.91
C LYS A 120 -31.37 38.57 -63.94
N ASN A 121 -31.67 38.78 -65.23
CA ASN A 121 -31.08 37.97 -66.30
C ASN A 121 -29.56 38.15 -66.40
N TYR A 122 -29.04 39.38 -66.22
CA TYR A 122 -27.60 39.60 -66.14
C TYR A 122 -26.97 38.87 -64.96
N ILE A 123 -27.60 38.88 -63.79
CA ILE A 123 -27.12 38.14 -62.60
C ILE A 123 -27.10 36.63 -62.86
N LYS A 124 -28.18 36.06 -63.42
CA LYS A 124 -28.24 34.64 -63.80
C LYS A 124 -27.13 34.25 -64.78
N ASN A 125 -26.74 35.16 -65.66
CA ASN A 125 -25.67 34.96 -66.65
C ASN A 125 -24.28 35.37 -66.14
N ARG A 126 -24.07 35.53 -64.82
CA ARG A 126 -22.81 35.96 -64.18
C ARG A 126 -22.29 37.34 -64.62
N GLN A 127 -23.14 38.18 -65.22
CA GLN A 127 -22.82 39.54 -65.66
C GLN A 127 -23.20 40.58 -64.59
N THR A 128 -22.76 40.36 -63.35
CA THR A 128 -23.22 41.11 -62.17
C THR A 128 -22.90 42.61 -62.23
N GLN A 129 -21.78 42.99 -62.84
CA GLN A 129 -21.42 44.41 -63.02
C GLN A 129 -22.38 45.16 -63.96
N LYS A 130 -22.89 44.49 -65.01
CA LYS A 130 -23.91 45.07 -65.89
C LYS A 130 -25.25 45.23 -65.17
N ALA A 131 -25.60 44.26 -64.32
CA ALA A 131 -26.79 44.33 -63.48
C ALA A 131 -26.69 45.48 -62.47
N LEU A 132 -25.54 45.64 -61.80
CA LEU A 132 -25.28 46.70 -60.85
C LEU A 132 -25.37 48.09 -61.51
N ALA A 133 -24.71 48.28 -62.64
CA ALA A 133 -24.76 49.54 -63.40
C ALA A 133 -26.19 49.90 -63.82
N LEU A 134 -27.02 48.88 -64.15
CA LEU A 134 -28.42 49.08 -64.49
C LEU A 134 -29.25 49.51 -63.27
N TYR A 135 -29.03 48.89 -62.10
CA TYR A 135 -29.66 49.31 -60.85
C TYR A 135 -29.21 50.71 -60.39
N GLN A 136 -27.92 51.05 -60.49
CA GLN A 136 -27.41 52.39 -60.16
C GLN A 136 -27.97 53.48 -61.09
N ARG A 137 -28.14 53.16 -62.39
CA ARG A 137 -28.76 54.06 -63.35
C ARG A 137 -30.23 54.33 -63.01
N LEU A 138 -30.97 53.31 -62.54
CA LEU A 138 -32.35 53.47 -62.06
C LEU A 138 -32.41 54.37 -60.81
N LEU A 139 -31.46 54.25 -59.87
CA LEU A 139 -31.40 55.11 -58.68
C LEU A 139 -31.09 56.58 -59.00
N THR A 140 -30.24 56.83 -60.01
CA THR A 140 -29.74 58.17 -60.34
C THR A 140 -30.63 58.92 -61.33
N ARG A 141 -31.17 58.25 -62.36
CA ARG A 141 -31.96 58.90 -63.42
C ARG A 141 -33.46 59.01 -63.13
N CYS A 142 -34.00 58.14 -62.29
CA CYS A 142 -35.44 58.11 -62.03
C CYS A 142 -35.75 58.83 -60.73
N GLN A 143 -36.58 59.88 -60.78
CA GLN A 143 -36.83 60.73 -59.61
C GLN A 143 -37.89 60.18 -58.64
N THR A 144 -38.70 59.21 -59.06
CA THR A 144 -39.79 58.63 -58.26
C THR A 144 -39.26 57.83 -57.05
N PRO A 145 -39.64 58.21 -55.81
CA PRO A 145 -39.19 57.53 -54.59
C PRO A 145 -39.52 56.03 -54.55
N GLU A 146 -40.69 55.62 -55.05
CA GLU A 146 -41.16 54.23 -55.06
C GLU A 146 -40.27 53.35 -55.95
N VAL A 147 -39.89 53.87 -57.13
CA VAL A 147 -39.00 53.16 -58.07
C VAL A 147 -37.61 53.00 -57.46
N LYS A 148 -37.09 54.01 -56.77
CA LYS A 148 -35.81 53.90 -56.06
C LYS A 148 -35.87 52.87 -54.93
N LYS A 149 -36.93 52.88 -54.13
CA LYS A 149 -37.14 51.95 -53.00
C LYS A 149 -37.28 50.50 -53.48
N GLN A 150 -38.07 50.27 -54.54
CA GLN A 150 -38.20 48.95 -55.15
C GLN A 150 -36.92 48.50 -55.85
N THR A 151 -36.16 49.42 -56.47
CA THR A 151 -34.83 49.10 -57.04
C THR A 151 -33.87 48.60 -55.96
N LEU A 152 -33.85 49.23 -54.78
CA LEU A 152 -33.08 48.73 -53.64
C LEU A 152 -33.56 47.37 -53.14
N ALA A 153 -34.87 47.14 -53.08
CA ALA A 153 -35.42 45.83 -52.69
C ALA A 153 -35.05 44.72 -53.70
N GLN A 154 -35.11 45.00 -55.01
CA GLN A 154 -34.67 44.07 -56.05
C GLN A 154 -33.16 43.84 -56.01
N GLY A 155 -32.37 44.89 -55.76
CA GLY A 155 -30.93 44.78 -55.54
C GLY A 155 -30.61 43.86 -54.36
N LYS A 156 -31.23 44.08 -53.21
CA LYS A 156 -31.04 43.28 -51.99
C LYS A 156 -31.35 41.79 -52.20
N ALA A 157 -32.40 41.48 -52.95
CA ALA A 157 -32.84 40.12 -53.17
C ALA A 157 -31.99 39.33 -54.19
N ASN A 158 -31.23 40.01 -55.06
CA ASN A 158 -30.57 39.36 -56.20
C ASN A 158 -29.05 39.62 -56.31
N LEU A 159 -28.52 40.70 -55.71
CA LEU A 159 -27.08 40.99 -55.72
C LEU A 159 -26.39 40.35 -54.51
N ALA A 160 -25.14 39.92 -54.71
CA ALA A 160 -24.23 39.61 -53.60
C ALA A 160 -23.92 40.87 -52.80
N TYR A 161 -23.67 40.73 -51.50
CA TYR A 161 -23.51 41.82 -50.54
C TYR A 161 -22.56 42.93 -51.01
N ASN A 162 -21.38 42.59 -51.54
CA ASN A 162 -20.41 43.58 -52.01
C ASN A 162 -20.95 44.46 -53.15
N ASN A 163 -21.73 43.89 -54.07
CA ASN A 163 -22.36 44.67 -55.14
C ASN A 163 -23.58 45.43 -54.63
N PHE A 164 -24.29 44.89 -53.64
CA PHE A 164 -25.38 45.60 -52.99
C PHE A 164 -24.89 46.82 -52.20
N ILE A 165 -23.71 46.76 -51.57
CA ILE A 165 -23.06 47.91 -50.92
C ILE A 165 -22.84 49.03 -51.94
N GLN A 166 -22.23 48.74 -53.09
CA GLN A 166 -22.03 49.73 -54.18
C GLN A 166 -23.35 50.33 -54.70
N LEU A 167 -24.43 49.55 -54.68
CA LEU A 167 -25.76 50.04 -55.03
C LEU A 167 -26.31 51.00 -53.95
N THR A 168 -26.14 50.65 -52.67
CA THR A 168 -26.59 51.48 -51.54
C THR A 168 -25.78 52.75 -51.38
N GLU A 169 -24.48 52.76 -51.67
CA GLU A 169 -23.63 53.98 -51.71
C GLU A 169 -24.18 54.99 -52.72
N THR A 170 -24.61 54.50 -53.90
CA THR A 170 -25.29 55.34 -54.91
C THR A 170 -26.64 55.87 -54.39
N ALA A 171 -27.25 55.20 -53.42
CA ALA A 171 -28.54 55.54 -52.84
C ALA A 171 -28.46 56.52 -51.65
N GLU A 172 -27.27 56.79 -51.10
CA GLU A 172 -27.06 57.64 -49.91
C GLU A 172 -27.56 59.08 -50.10
N ARG A 173 -27.54 59.58 -51.34
CA ARG A 173 -28.09 60.90 -51.69
C ARG A 173 -29.62 60.96 -51.58
N TYR A 174 -30.31 59.83 -51.51
CA TYR A 174 -31.76 59.74 -51.65
C TYR A 174 -32.49 59.11 -50.47
N PHE A 175 -31.78 58.43 -49.57
CA PHE A 175 -32.39 57.76 -48.41
C PHE A 175 -31.61 58.07 -47.13
N PRO A 176 -32.29 58.10 -45.98
CA PRO A 176 -31.63 58.26 -44.69
C PRO A 176 -30.59 57.15 -44.47
N PRO A 177 -29.42 57.46 -43.88
CA PRO A 177 -28.39 56.48 -43.59
C PRO A 177 -28.93 55.24 -42.83
N MET A 178 -29.77 55.44 -41.81
CA MET A 178 -30.39 54.34 -41.05
C MET A 178 -31.18 53.34 -41.92
N TYR A 179 -31.90 53.82 -42.93
CA TYR A 179 -32.70 52.95 -43.80
C TYR A 179 -31.80 52.08 -44.69
N LEU A 180 -30.71 52.66 -45.20
CA LEU A 180 -29.74 51.93 -46.01
C LEU A 180 -28.94 50.93 -45.19
N GLU A 181 -28.54 51.28 -43.96
CA GLU A 181 -27.88 50.38 -43.03
C GLU A 181 -28.76 49.16 -42.69
N GLN A 182 -30.06 49.37 -42.44
CA GLN A 182 -30.98 48.26 -42.19
C GLN A 182 -31.09 47.30 -43.41
N LEU A 183 -31.08 47.84 -44.64
CA LEU A 183 -31.08 47.02 -45.85
C LEU A 183 -29.75 46.29 -46.05
N ARG A 184 -28.61 46.94 -45.79
CA ARG A 184 -27.26 46.35 -45.83
C ARG A 184 -27.19 45.17 -44.85
N TYR A 185 -27.68 45.35 -43.63
CA TYR A 185 -27.78 44.30 -42.61
C TYR A 185 -28.62 43.11 -43.10
N GLN A 186 -29.84 43.35 -43.57
CA GLN A 186 -30.72 42.28 -44.06
C GLN A 186 -30.12 41.50 -45.24
N SER A 187 -29.41 42.20 -46.14
CA SER A 187 -28.69 41.56 -47.25
C SER A 187 -27.57 40.66 -46.74
N LEU A 188 -26.76 41.16 -45.80
CA LEU A 188 -25.62 40.43 -45.24
C LEU A 188 -26.10 39.20 -44.45
N LYS A 189 -27.17 39.35 -43.67
CA LYS A 189 -27.79 38.26 -42.90
C LYS A 189 -28.29 37.15 -43.83
N ALA A 190 -29.01 37.51 -44.89
CA ALA A 190 -29.53 36.54 -45.85
C ALA A 190 -28.40 35.75 -46.54
N GLU A 191 -27.31 36.42 -46.91
CA GLU A 191 -26.15 35.77 -47.50
C GLU A 191 -25.44 34.82 -46.52
N TYR A 192 -25.26 35.25 -45.27
CA TYR A 192 -24.63 34.44 -44.22
C TYR A 192 -25.42 33.18 -43.90
N VAL A 193 -26.75 33.28 -43.76
CA VAL A 193 -27.64 32.14 -43.48
C VAL A 193 -27.63 31.12 -44.63
N GLN A 194 -27.57 31.56 -45.89
CA GLN A 194 -27.61 30.68 -47.06
C GLN A 194 -26.28 29.98 -47.36
N ARG A 195 -25.14 30.60 -47.04
CA ARG A 195 -23.82 29.98 -47.22
C ARG A 195 -23.57 28.93 -46.15
N LYS A 196 -23.45 27.66 -46.55
CA LYS A 196 -23.21 26.52 -45.64
C LYS A 196 -21.74 26.28 -45.29
N ASN A 197 -20.81 26.57 -46.21
CA ASN A 197 -19.39 26.32 -46.03
C ASN A 197 -18.64 27.66 -46.10
N LEU A 198 -18.15 28.13 -44.95
CA LEU A 198 -17.35 29.35 -44.82
C LEU A 198 -15.96 28.98 -44.33
N THR A 199 -14.94 29.68 -44.81
CA THR A 199 -13.63 29.67 -44.17
C THR A 199 -13.65 30.49 -42.88
N ALA A 200 -12.70 30.27 -41.96
CA ALA A 200 -12.60 31.03 -40.72
C ALA A 200 -12.48 32.56 -40.96
N GLN A 201 -11.76 32.96 -42.01
CA GLN A 201 -11.63 34.37 -42.40
C GLN A 201 -12.95 34.96 -42.91
N GLU A 202 -13.69 34.21 -43.73
CA GLU A 202 -15.01 34.66 -44.18
C GLU A 202 -16.00 34.73 -43.02
N GLN A 203 -15.99 33.75 -42.12
CA GLN A 203 -16.84 33.75 -40.92
C GLN A 203 -16.56 34.97 -40.05
N ALA A 204 -15.31 35.27 -39.74
CA ALA A 204 -14.94 36.48 -39.00
C ALA A 204 -15.44 37.75 -39.70
N PHE A 205 -15.28 37.85 -41.03
CA PHE A 205 -15.77 38.98 -41.83
C PHE A 205 -17.29 39.20 -41.71
N TYR A 206 -18.09 38.13 -41.76
CA TYR A 206 -19.54 38.22 -41.59
C TYR A 206 -19.91 38.55 -40.15
N VAL A 207 -19.28 37.88 -39.17
CA VAL A 207 -19.60 38.02 -37.75
C VAL A 207 -19.26 39.41 -37.21
N THR A 208 -18.16 40.05 -37.62
CA THR A 208 -17.84 41.43 -37.18
C THR A 208 -18.93 42.43 -37.58
N ARG A 209 -19.54 42.25 -38.76
CA ARG A 209 -20.55 43.17 -39.29
C ARG A 209 -21.98 42.82 -38.86
N LEU A 210 -22.29 41.53 -38.73
CA LEU A 210 -23.59 41.06 -38.25
C LEU A 210 -23.71 41.18 -36.72
N GLY A 211 -22.64 40.88 -36.00
CA GLY A 211 -22.58 40.84 -34.55
C GLY A 211 -22.86 42.17 -33.87
N ALA A 212 -22.37 43.28 -34.44
CA ALA A 212 -22.66 44.62 -33.93
C ALA A 212 -24.15 44.98 -34.02
N PHE A 213 -24.85 44.43 -35.01
CA PHE A 213 -26.26 44.71 -35.26
C PHE A 213 -27.19 43.71 -34.54
N SER A 214 -26.78 42.43 -34.44
CA SER A 214 -27.53 41.40 -33.70
C SER A 214 -27.64 41.72 -32.21
N ALA A 215 -26.59 42.32 -31.62
CA ALA A 215 -26.61 42.84 -30.24
C ALA A 215 -27.64 43.96 -30.02
N LEU A 216 -27.93 44.75 -31.07
CA LEU A 216 -28.94 45.83 -31.02
C LEU A 216 -30.36 45.33 -31.31
N SER A 217 -30.51 44.27 -32.10
CA SER A 217 -31.81 43.77 -32.57
C SER A 217 -32.35 42.56 -31.79
N GLN A 218 -31.62 42.05 -30.79
CA GLN A 218 -31.99 40.88 -29.97
C GLN A 218 -32.45 39.65 -30.81
N GLU A 219 -31.79 39.40 -31.95
CA GLU A 219 -32.14 38.28 -32.81
C GLU A 219 -31.47 36.98 -32.33
N GLU A 220 -32.21 36.18 -31.56
CA GLU A 220 -31.71 34.94 -30.95
C GLU A 220 -31.26 33.90 -31.98
N ASP A 221 -32.06 33.61 -33.00
CA ASP A 221 -31.76 32.54 -33.98
C ASP A 221 -30.47 32.78 -34.79
N LEU A 222 -30.20 34.04 -35.16
CA LEU A 222 -28.97 34.40 -35.88
C LEU A 222 -27.75 34.24 -34.97
N THR A 223 -27.89 34.64 -33.71
CA THR A 223 -26.83 34.57 -32.71
C THR A 223 -26.50 33.10 -32.37
N THR A 224 -27.52 32.25 -32.22
CA THR A 224 -27.38 30.79 -32.06
C THR A 224 -26.70 30.14 -33.27
N LEU A 225 -27.06 30.54 -34.50
CA LEU A 225 -26.41 30.06 -35.72
C LEU A 225 -24.92 30.46 -35.80
N ILE A 226 -24.58 31.69 -35.40
CA ILE A 226 -23.18 32.13 -35.32
C ILE A 226 -22.41 31.26 -34.31
N ALA A 227 -23.00 30.98 -33.16
CA ALA A 227 -22.39 30.17 -32.12
C ALA A 227 -22.12 28.73 -32.57
N TRP A 228 -23.10 28.07 -33.21
CA TRP A 228 -22.92 26.71 -33.76
C TRP A 228 -21.83 26.64 -34.83
N ARG A 229 -21.68 27.67 -35.67
CA ARG A 229 -20.59 27.70 -36.65
C ARG A 229 -19.21 27.80 -36.01
N TYR A 230 -19.08 28.54 -34.91
CA TYR A 230 -17.83 28.55 -34.15
C TYR A 230 -17.57 27.20 -33.48
N PHE A 231 -18.62 26.57 -32.95
CA PHE A 231 -18.54 25.21 -32.40
C PHE A 231 -18.07 24.18 -33.45
N ASP A 232 -18.69 24.17 -34.63
CA ASP A 232 -18.33 23.27 -35.74
C ASP A 232 -16.90 23.51 -36.25
N SER A 233 -16.42 24.76 -36.15
CA SER A 233 -15.03 25.14 -36.46
C SER A 233 -14.03 24.82 -35.35
N GLN A 234 -14.48 24.22 -34.23
CA GLN A 234 -13.69 23.91 -33.03
C GLN A 234 -13.13 25.14 -32.29
N ASP A 235 -13.64 26.34 -32.57
CA ASP A 235 -13.33 27.56 -31.83
C ASP A 235 -14.31 27.72 -30.66
N TYR A 236 -14.12 26.88 -29.64
CA TYR A 236 -14.98 26.83 -28.46
C TYR A 236 -15.04 28.14 -27.66
N PRO A 237 -13.94 28.91 -27.48
CA PRO A 237 -14.02 30.22 -26.81
C PRO A 237 -14.96 31.20 -27.50
N GLN A 238 -14.93 31.27 -28.84
CA GLN A 238 -15.88 32.11 -29.58
C GLN A 238 -17.30 31.54 -29.51
N ALA A 239 -17.46 30.22 -29.59
CA ALA A 239 -18.76 29.57 -29.44
C ALA A 239 -19.41 29.94 -28.09
N VAL A 240 -18.67 29.88 -26.98
CA VAL A 240 -19.14 30.31 -25.65
C VAL A 240 -19.63 31.75 -25.67
N HIS A 241 -18.82 32.68 -26.20
CA HIS A 241 -19.21 34.10 -26.26
C HIS A 241 -20.55 34.30 -26.97
N TRP A 242 -20.74 33.67 -28.13
CA TRP A 242 -21.95 33.81 -28.93
C TRP A 242 -23.16 33.08 -28.32
N PHE A 243 -22.96 31.89 -27.74
CA PHE A 243 -24.05 31.19 -27.03
C PHE A 243 -24.53 31.95 -25.79
N GLU A 244 -23.64 32.63 -25.07
CA GLU A 244 -24.03 33.47 -23.92
C GLU A 244 -24.91 34.66 -24.33
N GLN A 245 -24.60 35.29 -25.47
CA GLN A 245 -25.43 36.36 -26.02
C GLN A 245 -26.81 35.83 -26.45
N ALA A 246 -26.85 34.63 -27.05
CA ALA A 246 -28.10 34.01 -27.48
C ALA A 246 -29.00 33.52 -26.32
N ARG A 247 -28.43 33.25 -25.14
CA ARG A 247 -29.16 32.75 -23.96
C ARG A 247 -30.04 33.81 -23.28
N ILE A 248 -29.86 35.10 -23.58
CA ILE A 248 -30.63 36.19 -22.97
C ILE A 248 -32.16 36.00 -23.13
N GLY A 249 -32.59 35.27 -24.18
CA GLY A 249 -33.99 34.93 -24.45
C GLY A 249 -34.49 33.56 -23.96
N GLN A 250 -33.73 32.83 -23.14
CA GLN A 250 -34.06 31.45 -22.70
C GLN A 250 -34.10 30.40 -23.83
N ASN A 251 -33.38 30.63 -24.94
CA ASN A 251 -33.26 29.67 -26.02
C ASN A 251 -32.60 28.36 -25.55
N GLN A 252 -33.32 27.24 -25.66
CA GLN A 252 -32.85 25.93 -25.20
C GLN A 252 -31.69 25.39 -26.05
N ASP A 253 -31.67 25.68 -27.35
CA ASP A 253 -30.61 25.26 -28.28
C ASP A 253 -29.30 26.00 -27.99
N ALA A 254 -29.39 27.32 -27.75
CA ALA A 254 -28.24 28.11 -27.33
C ALA A 254 -27.68 27.66 -25.97
N THR A 255 -28.56 27.28 -25.04
CA THR A 255 -28.16 26.75 -23.73
C THR A 255 -27.44 25.40 -23.88
N TYR A 256 -27.91 24.53 -24.76
CA TYR A 256 -27.27 23.25 -25.03
C TYR A 256 -25.88 23.41 -25.66
N GLY A 257 -25.77 24.24 -26.71
CA GLY A 257 -24.49 24.53 -27.35
C GLY A 257 -23.46 25.19 -26.43
N LEU A 258 -23.92 26.05 -25.50
CA LEU A 258 -23.06 26.62 -24.45
C LEU A 258 -22.45 25.53 -23.55
N LEU A 259 -23.28 24.60 -23.08
CA LEU A 259 -22.85 23.52 -22.19
C LEU A 259 -21.82 22.60 -22.87
N LEU A 260 -22.05 22.24 -24.14
CA LEU A 260 -21.09 21.47 -24.94
C LEU A 260 -19.76 22.23 -25.13
N SER A 261 -19.84 23.52 -25.47
CA SER A 261 -18.65 24.35 -25.66
C SER A 261 -17.81 24.47 -24.39
N LEU A 262 -18.46 24.65 -23.23
CA LEU A 262 -17.79 24.68 -21.94
C LEU A 262 -17.21 23.32 -21.54
N GLU A 263 -17.86 22.22 -21.92
CA GLU A 263 -17.34 20.87 -21.68
C GLU A 263 -16.02 20.64 -22.43
N HIS A 264 -15.94 21.05 -23.70
CA HIS A 264 -14.71 20.99 -24.49
C HIS A 264 -13.58 21.87 -23.92
N LEU A 265 -13.93 22.95 -23.22
CA LEU A 265 -12.96 23.84 -22.54
C LEU A 265 -12.58 23.37 -21.13
N GLY A 266 -13.28 22.38 -20.57
CA GLY A 266 -13.07 21.92 -19.20
C GLY A 266 -13.54 22.88 -18.11
N ASP A 267 -14.39 23.87 -18.42
CA ASP A 267 -14.92 24.84 -17.46
C ASP A 267 -16.15 24.29 -16.71
N TYR A 268 -15.89 23.30 -15.86
CA TYR A 268 -16.92 22.55 -15.15
C TYR A 268 -17.66 23.37 -14.08
N GLU A 269 -17.05 24.42 -13.51
CA GLU A 269 -17.73 25.29 -12.54
C GLU A 269 -18.85 26.09 -13.22
N ARG A 270 -18.56 26.63 -14.41
CA ARG A 270 -19.54 27.39 -15.17
C ARG A 270 -20.69 26.53 -15.67
N ILE A 271 -20.42 25.28 -16.06
CA ILE A 271 -21.46 24.32 -16.43
C ILE A 271 -22.44 24.08 -15.27
N LEU A 272 -21.91 23.78 -14.08
CA LEU A 272 -22.76 23.51 -12.91
C LEU A 272 -23.56 24.74 -12.47
N SER A 273 -22.98 25.95 -12.57
CA SER A 273 -23.69 27.18 -12.24
C SER A 273 -24.84 27.44 -13.21
N ILE A 274 -24.64 27.21 -14.51
CA ILE A 274 -25.69 27.34 -15.53
C ILE A 274 -26.80 26.34 -15.30
N ILE A 275 -26.48 25.05 -15.11
CA ILE A 275 -27.49 24.00 -14.89
C ILE A 275 -28.28 24.26 -13.60
N GLY A 276 -27.62 24.76 -12.54
CA GLY A 276 -28.28 25.11 -11.28
C GLY A 276 -29.28 26.26 -11.38
N GLN A 277 -29.21 27.09 -12.43
CA GLN A 277 -30.17 28.17 -12.69
C GLN A 277 -31.42 27.69 -13.46
N ILE A 278 -31.41 26.48 -14.01
CA ILE A 278 -32.51 25.93 -14.81
C ILE A 278 -33.54 25.27 -13.87
N GLN A 279 -34.80 25.73 -13.90
CA GLN A 279 -35.87 25.19 -13.05
C GLN A 279 -36.17 23.71 -13.31
N THR A 280 -36.16 23.28 -14.57
CA THR A 280 -36.39 21.87 -14.97
C THR A 280 -35.32 21.43 -15.98
N PRO A 281 -34.16 20.95 -15.52
CA PRO A 281 -33.13 20.44 -16.41
C PRO A 281 -33.67 19.26 -17.22
N ASN A 282 -33.31 19.20 -18.51
CA ASN A 282 -33.62 18.04 -19.33
C ASN A 282 -32.73 16.83 -18.91
N PRO A 283 -33.06 15.59 -19.33
CA PRO A 283 -32.29 14.40 -18.94
C PRO A 283 -30.79 14.50 -19.30
N GLU A 284 -30.46 15.04 -20.47
CA GLU A 284 -29.06 15.19 -20.92
C GLU A 284 -28.25 16.16 -20.03
N GLN A 285 -28.85 17.28 -19.63
CA GLN A 285 -28.26 18.25 -18.69
C GLN A 285 -28.08 17.62 -17.30
N ALA A 286 -29.05 16.82 -16.84
CA ALA A 286 -28.95 16.12 -15.57
C ALA A 286 -27.83 15.08 -15.60
N THR A 287 -27.68 14.31 -16.69
CA THR A 287 -26.59 13.34 -16.87
C THR A 287 -25.22 14.04 -16.98
N LEU A 288 -25.12 15.17 -17.68
CA LEU A 288 -23.90 15.98 -17.75
C LEU A 288 -23.49 16.51 -16.37
N ALA A 289 -24.44 17.08 -15.60
CA ALA A 289 -24.19 17.54 -14.25
C ALA A 289 -23.75 16.39 -13.33
N ALA A 290 -24.38 15.21 -13.45
CA ALA A 290 -24.00 14.03 -12.69
C ALA A 290 -22.57 13.57 -13.03
N ARG A 291 -22.20 13.51 -14.31
CA ARG A 291 -20.83 13.18 -14.75
C ARG A 291 -19.79 14.12 -14.16
N ILE A 292 -20.05 15.43 -14.21
CA ILE A 292 -19.14 16.45 -13.65
C ILE A 292 -19.04 16.31 -12.13
N HIS A 293 -20.16 16.10 -11.44
CA HIS A 293 -20.16 15.90 -9.99
C HIS A 293 -19.39 14.64 -9.58
N LYS A 294 -19.49 13.53 -10.32
CA LYS A 294 -18.66 12.32 -10.09
C LYS A 294 -17.16 12.62 -10.23
N LEU A 295 -16.77 13.33 -11.29
CA LEU A 295 -15.38 13.73 -11.51
C LEU A 295 -14.85 14.60 -10.35
N LYS A 296 -15.65 15.58 -9.89
CA LYS A 296 -15.30 16.39 -8.72
C LYS A 296 -15.26 15.58 -7.43
N ALA A 297 -16.13 14.58 -7.27
CA ALA A 297 -16.12 13.69 -6.11
C ALA A 297 -14.82 12.88 -6.04
N TRP A 298 -14.37 12.32 -7.16
CA TRP A 298 -13.07 11.64 -7.23
C TRP A 298 -11.91 12.56 -6.88
N GLN A 299 -11.85 13.75 -7.48
CA GLN A 299 -10.81 14.74 -7.17
C GLN A 299 -10.82 15.15 -5.69
N ALA A 300 -12.00 15.29 -5.09
CA ALA A 300 -12.15 15.61 -3.68
C ALA A 300 -11.70 14.44 -2.78
N LEU A 301 -12.02 13.19 -3.14
CA LEU A 301 -11.54 12.00 -2.43
C LEU A 301 -10.02 11.90 -2.46
N ASP A 302 -9.40 12.09 -3.62
CA ASP A 302 -7.94 12.03 -3.79
C ASP A 302 -7.21 13.12 -3.00
N LYS A 303 -7.83 14.31 -2.88
CA LYS A 303 -7.33 15.42 -2.06
C LYS A 303 -7.63 15.28 -0.56
N GLY A 304 -8.36 14.24 -0.14
CA GLY A 304 -8.75 14.03 1.26
C GLY A 304 -9.87 14.95 1.74
N HIS A 305 -10.57 15.65 0.85
CA HIS A 305 -11.71 16.53 1.19
C HIS A 305 -13.03 15.75 1.23
N TYR A 306 -13.16 14.85 2.20
CA TYR A 306 -14.25 13.88 2.28
C TYR A 306 -15.66 14.48 2.36
N SER A 307 -15.84 15.63 3.03
CA SER A 307 -17.13 16.32 3.08
C SER A 307 -17.57 16.82 1.70
N THR A 308 -16.66 17.45 0.96
CA THR A 308 -16.94 17.93 -0.40
C THR A 308 -17.20 16.78 -1.37
N ALA A 309 -16.48 15.66 -1.22
CA ALA A 309 -16.74 14.45 -1.98
C ALA A 309 -18.17 13.93 -1.72
N ALA A 310 -18.56 13.81 -0.45
CA ALA A 310 -19.91 13.40 -0.06
C ALA A 310 -21.00 14.30 -0.65
N SER A 311 -20.79 15.62 -0.62
CA SER A 311 -21.72 16.59 -1.24
C SER A 311 -21.84 16.37 -2.75
N HIS A 312 -20.74 16.19 -3.46
CA HIS A 312 -20.77 15.94 -4.90
C HIS A 312 -21.41 14.61 -5.27
N ILE A 313 -21.19 13.54 -4.49
CA ILE A 313 -21.86 12.25 -4.66
C ILE A 313 -23.39 12.41 -4.50
N ALA A 314 -23.83 13.13 -3.47
CA ALA A 314 -25.25 13.39 -3.23
C ALA A 314 -25.89 14.21 -4.36
N LEU A 315 -25.17 15.17 -4.94
CA LEU A 315 -25.63 15.94 -6.08
C LEU A 315 -25.71 15.08 -7.35
N ALA A 316 -24.72 14.22 -7.62
CA ALA A 316 -24.73 13.32 -8.76
C ALA A 316 -25.91 12.33 -8.72
N ARG A 317 -26.28 11.85 -7.53
CA ARG A 317 -27.40 10.90 -7.34
C ARG A 317 -28.78 11.48 -7.69
N LYS A 318 -28.91 12.80 -7.84
CA LYS A 318 -30.19 13.44 -8.23
C LYS A 318 -30.65 13.09 -9.64
N SER A 319 -29.76 12.61 -10.53
CA SER A 319 -30.13 12.19 -11.89
C SER A 319 -31.03 10.95 -11.94
N ARG A 320 -31.20 10.24 -10.80
CA ARG A 320 -31.99 8.99 -10.65
C ARG A 320 -31.52 7.82 -11.53
N GLU A 321 -30.35 7.94 -12.15
CA GLU A 321 -29.71 6.86 -12.90
C GLU A 321 -29.03 5.88 -11.93
N THR A 322 -29.18 4.57 -12.20
CA THR A 322 -28.46 3.55 -11.41
C THR A 322 -27.04 3.44 -11.94
N ASP A 323 -26.09 4.02 -11.21
CA ASP A 323 -24.70 4.10 -11.62
C ASP A 323 -23.77 3.35 -10.64
N PRO A 324 -23.14 2.24 -11.05
CA PRO A 324 -22.17 1.52 -10.24
C PRO A 324 -21.00 2.40 -9.75
N GLU A 325 -20.64 3.46 -10.49
CA GLU A 325 -19.56 4.37 -10.11
C GLU A 325 -19.90 5.17 -8.84
N LEU A 326 -21.17 5.52 -8.62
CA LEU A 326 -21.60 6.18 -7.38
C LEU A 326 -21.47 5.25 -6.18
N THR A 327 -21.77 3.95 -6.36
CA THR A 327 -21.58 2.93 -5.32
C THR A 327 -20.11 2.77 -4.99
N GLU A 328 -19.25 2.83 -6.01
CA GLU A 328 -17.80 2.85 -5.82
C GLU A 328 -17.32 4.08 -5.04
N LEU A 329 -17.75 5.27 -5.42
CA LEU A 329 -17.42 6.51 -4.70
C LEU A 329 -17.86 6.44 -3.23
N ASP A 330 -19.05 5.92 -2.95
CA ASP A 330 -19.53 5.69 -1.57
C ASP A 330 -18.64 4.69 -0.82
N ALA A 331 -18.21 3.61 -1.48
CA ALA A 331 -17.37 2.57 -0.86
C ALA A 331 -16.01 3.13 -0.43
N TRP A 332 -15.33 3.87 -1.31
CA TRP A 332 -14.06 4.52 -1.01
C TRP A 332 -14.22 5.63 0.03
N LEU A 333 -15.26 6.46 -0.06
CA LEU A 333 -15.56 7.48 0.94
C LEU A 333 -15.76 6.87 2.33
N ALA A 334 -16.57 5.80 2.42
CA ALA A 334 -16.81 5.08 3.67
C ALA A 334 -15.51 4.50 4.23
N GLN A 335 -14.66 3.93 3.39
CA GLN A 335 -13.37 3.39 3.81
C GLN A 335 -12.44 4.49 4.35
N LYS A 336 -12.28 5.61 3.62
CA LYS A 336 -11.40 6.71 4.01
C LYS A 336 -11.88 7.43 5.27
N THR A 337 -13.19 7.45 5.52
CA THR A 337 -13.81 7.99 6.74
C THR A 337 -13.94 6.97 7.87
N ARG A 338 -13.33 5.76 7.73
CA ARG A 338 -13.31 4.67 8.72
C ARG A 338 -14.67 4.03 9.03
N HIS A 339 -15.68 4.23 8.19
CA HIS A 339 -16.94 3.49 8.22
C HIS A 339 -16.77 2.14 7.52
N TYR A 340 -15.90 1.29 8.09
CA TYR A 340 -15.44 0.05 7.46
C TYR A 340 -16.56 -0.96 7.21
N ASP A 341 -17.58 -1.01 8.07
CA ASP A 341 -18.72 -1.93 7.92
C ASP A 341 -19.53 -1.61 6.66
N THR A 342 -19.77 -0.31 6.43
CA THR A 342 -20.45 0.20 5.23
C THR A 342 -19.59 -0.01 4.00
N ALA A 343 -18.29 0.32 4.08
CA ALA A 343 -17.35 0.14 2.98
C ALA A 343 -17.25 -1.33 2.56
N ALA A 344 -17.16 -2.26 3.52
CA ALA A 344 -17.11 -3.70 3.25
C ALA A 344 -18.35 -4.19 2.51
N LYS A 345 -19.56 -3.76 2.93
CA LYS A 345 -20.81 -4.11 2.24
C LYS A 345 -20.84 -3.61 0.79
N LEU A 346 -20.42 -2.37 0.57
CA LEU A 346 -20.40 -1.76 -0.77
C LEU A 346 -19.35 -2.41 -1.68
N PHE A 347 -18.13 -2.66 -1.18
CA PHE A 347 -17.11 -3.36 -1.96
C PHE A 347 -17.48 -4.82 -2.24
N GLU A 348 -18.17 -5.49 -1.33
CA GLU A 348 -18.70 -6.83 -1.60
C GLU A 348 -19.72 -6.80 -2.75
N GLN A 349 -20.64 -5.83 -2.73
CA GLN A 349 -21.60 -5.63 -3.81
C GLN A 349 -20.90 -5.38 -5.14
N LEU A 350 -19.93 -4.46 -5.17
CA LEU A 350 -19.15 -4.13 -6.37
C LEU A 350 -18.36 -5.34 -6.89
N TYR A 351 -17.74 -6.12 -5.99
CA TYR A 351 -17.01 -7.33 -6.37
C TYR A 351 -17.93 -8.40 -6.95
N ARG A 352 -19.14 -8.58 -6.40
CA ARG A 352 -20.14 -9.52 -6.94
C ARG A 352 -20.62 -9.12 -8.34
N GLN A 353 -20.72 -7.82 -8.61
CA GLN A 353 -21.13 -7.30 -9.92
C GLN A 353 -20.00 -7.38 -10.95
N THR A 354 -18.78 -7.02 -10.57
CA THR A 354 -17.63 -7.00 -11.47
C THR A 354 -16.38 -7.43 -10.71
N PRO A 355 -16.05 -8.73 -10.70
CA PRO A 355 -14.86 -9.23 -9.99
C PRO A 355 -13.58 -8.55 -10.50
N SER A 356 -12.92 -7.79 -9.61
CA SER A 356 -11.68 -7.08 -9.92
C SER A 356 -10.75 -7.06 -8.72
N GLN A 357 -9.45 -6.91 -8.98
CA GLN A 357 -8.46 -6.78 -7.90
C GLN A 357 -8.71 -5.53 -7.06
N LYS A 358 -9.16 -4.43 -7.67
CA LYS A 358 -9.53 -3.18 -7.01
C LYS A 358 -10.59 -3.41 -5.93
N TYR A 359 -11.69 -4.08 -6.26
CA TYR A 359 -12.79 -4.33 -5.33
C TYR A 359 -12.47 -5.43 -4.33
N ALA A 360 -11.73 -6.47 -4.73
CA ALA A 360 -11.23 -7.48 -3.80
C ALA A 360 -10.37 -6.83 -2.70
N HIS A 361 -9.44 -5.96 -3.09
CA HIS A 361 -8.59 -5.22 -2.15
C HIS A 361 -9.39 -4.28 -1.25
N GLY A 362 -10.30 -3.49 -1.81
CA GLY A 362 -11.20 -2.61 -1.05
C GLY A 362 -12.03 -3.39 -0.03
N PHE A 363 -12.59 -4.54 -0.43
CA PHE A 363 -13.34 -5.42 0.46
C PHE A 363 -12.46 -6.01 1.57
N VAL A 364 -11.31 -6.62 1.25
CA VAL A 364 -10.42 -7.26 2.24
C VAL A 364 -9.97 -6.26 3.30
N THR A 365 -9.49 -5.09 2.87
CA THR A 365 -9.00 -4.05 3.77
C THR A 365 -10.12 -3.45 4.63
N SER A 366 -11.31 -3.25 4.07
CA SER A 366 -12.46 -2.74 4.85
C SER A 366 -12.98 -3.79 5.83
N GLN A 367 -13.24 -5.00 5.35
CA GLN A 367 -13.78 -6.08 6.17
C GLN A 367 -12.80 -6.51 7.26
N ALA A 368 -11.48 -6.49 7.03
CA ALA A 368 -10.48 -6.78 8.06
C ALA A 368 -10.54 -5.80 9.25
N ASN A 369 -10.83 -4.52 9.00
CA ASN A 369 -10.95 -3.50 10.04
C ASN A 369 -12.35 -3.47 10.68
N ALA A 370 -13.39 -3.92 9.97
CA ALA A 370 -14.75 -4.05 10.49
C ALA A 370 -14.91 -5.32 11.35
N ASP A 371 -14.72 -6.50 10.75
CA ASP A 371 -14.81 -7.80 11.39
C ASP A 371 -13.95 -8.82 10.63
N SER A 372 -12.79 -9.11 11.23
CA SER A 372 -11.81 -10.07 10.69
C SER A 372 -12.30 -11.53 10.70
N GLY A 373 -13.26 -11.90 11.55
CA GLY A 373 -13.80 -13.26 11.63
C GLY A 373 -14.67 -13.61 10.42
N VAL A 374 -15.45 -12.65 9.94
CA VAL A 374 -16.30 -12.81 8.74
C VAL A 374 -15.48 -12.85 7.44
N LEU A 375 -14.34 -12.14 7.41
CA LEU A 375 -13.49 -12.02 6.22
C LEU A 375 -13.06 -13.39 5.67
N ALA A 376 -12.59 -14.29 6.53
CA ALA A 376 -12.09 -15.60 6.13
C ALA A 376 -13.19 -16.50 5.53
N HIS A 377 -14.41 -16.39 6.04
CA HIS A 377 -15.56 -17.11 5.49
C HIS A 377 -15.96 -16.56 4.12
N LYS A 378 -16.11 -15.24 3.99
CA LYS A 378 -16.50 -14.59 2.72
C LYS A 378 -15.46 -14.78 1.62
N ALA A 379 -14.16 -14.72 1.95
CA ALA A 379 -13.08 -14.98 1.00
C ALA A 379 -13.18 -16.39 0.40
N ARG A 380 -13.41 -17.41 1.25
CA ARG A 380 -13.59 -18.80 0.80
C ARG A 380 -14.87 -19.01 -0.01
N GLN A 381 -15.96 -18.36 0.40
CA GLN A 381 -17.27 -18.48 -0.26
C GLN A 381 -17.25 -17.88 -1.68
N LEU A 382 -16.65 -16.70 -1.85
CA LEU A 382 -16.63 -15.98 -3.13
C LEU A 382 -15.46 -16.39 -4.03
N GLY A 383 -14.36 -16.90 -3.46
CA GLY A 383 -13.23 -17.44 -4.20
C GLY A 383 -12.52 -16.45 -5.14
N GLY A 384 -11.77 -16.99 -6.09
CA GLY A 384 -11.12 -16.23 -7.16
C GLY A 384 -10.10 -15.18 -6.68
N LEU A 385 -10.19 -13.97 -7.25
CA LEU A 385 -9.32 -12.84 -6.91
C LEU A 385 -9.46 -12.43 -5.44
N LEU A 386 -10.65 -12.58 -4.85
CA LEU A 386 -10.86 -12.24 -3.45
C LEU A 386 -10.11 -13.19 -2.51
N GLN A 387 -10.13 -14.50 -2.76
CA GLN A 387 -9.35 -15.44 -1.97
C GLN A 387 -7.84 -15.18 -2.09
N THR A 388 -7.38 -14.80 -3.29
CA THR A 388 -5.98 -14.45 -3.54
C THR A 388 -5.58 -13.19 -2.76
N GLU A 389 -6.39 -12.14 -2.78
CA GLU A 389 -6.09 -10.92 -2.03
C GLU A 389 -6.20 -11.11 -0.51
N TYR A 390 -7.11 -11.98 -0.05
CA TYR A 390 -7.14 -12.40 1.35
C TYR A 390 -5.85 -13.13 1.75
N ASN A 391 -5.35 -14.06 0.93
CA ASN A 391 -4.08 -14.74 1.18
C ASN A 391 -2.91 -13.74 1.20
N ASN A 392 -2.88 -12.78 0.27
CA ASN A 392 -1.87 -11.70 0.26
C ASN A 392 -1.94 -10.85 1.53
N TYR A 393 -3.15 -10.48 1.98
CA TYR A 393 -3.34 -9.74 3.22
C TYR A 393 -2.81 -10.52 4.42
N GLN A 394 -3.19 -11.79 4.56
CA GLN A 394 -2.72 -12.66 5.64
C GLN A 394 -1.20 -12.85 5.60
N ALA A 395 -0.61 -13.01 4.42
CA ALA A 395 0.83 -13.15 4.26
C ALA A 395 1.59 -11.88 4.71
N ARG A 396 1.08 -10.68 4.39
CA ARG A 396 1.62 -9.42 4.92
C ARG A 396 1.55 -9.37 6.45
N GLN A 397 0.43 -9.79 7.03
CA GLN A 397 0.26 -9.83 8.49
C GLN A 397 1.25 -10.79 9.17
N LEU A 398 1.48 -11.97 8.58
CA LEU A 398 2.45 -12.94 9.04
C LEU A 398 3.89 -12.41 8.91
N TYR A 399 4.21 -11.75 7.80
CA TYR A 399 5.51 -11.11 7.57
C TYR A 399 5.84 -10.08 8.67
N PHE A 400 4.92 -9.17 8.98
CA PHE A 400 5.11 -8.18 10.05
C PHE A 400 5.29 -8.81 11.44
N ARG A 401 4.79 -10.04 11.63
CA ARG A 401 4.94 -10.82 12.87
C ARG A 401 6.14 -11.77 12.82
N LYS A 402 7.00 -11.63 11.82
CA LYS A 402 8.22 -12.43 11.63
C LYS A 402 7.92 -13.92 11.47
N GLN A 403 6.70 -14.24 11.02
CA GLN A 403 6.28 -15.59 10.64
C GLN A 403 6.57 -15.80 9.14
N PHE A 404 7.86 -15.76 8.82
CA PHE A 404 8.35 -15.66 7.45
C PHE A 404 8.07 -16.91 6.61
N GLN A 405 8.18 -18.09 7.19
CA GLN A 405 7.94 -19.35 6.47
C GLN A 405 6.46 -19.45 6.10
N SER A 406 5.55 -19.18 7.04
CA SER A 406 4.10 -19.16 6.77
C SER A 406 3.70 -18.05 5.79
N ALA A 407 4.32 -16.86 5.90
CA ALA A 407 4.05 -15.76 4.97
C ALA A 407 4.42 -16.15 3.53
N TYR A 408 5.61 -16.74 3.34
CA TYR A 408 6.07 -17.20 2.03
C TYR A 408 5.21 -18.35 1.49
N LYS A 409 4.89 -19.34 2.32
CA LYS A 409 3.98 -20.46 1.96
C LYS A 409 2.63 -19.97 1.45
N LEU A 410 2.09 -18.91 2.04
CA LEU A 410 0.76 -18.40 1.71
C LEU A 410 0.74 -17.52 0.45
N ALA A 411 1.74 -16.66 0.25
CA ALA A 411 1.85 -15.79 -0.92
C ALA A 411 3.32 -15.51 -1.29
N PRO A 412 3.98 -16.41 -2.05
CA PRO A 412 5.40 -16.27 -2.40
C PRO A 412 5.71 -14.98 -3.19
N ALA A 413 4.78 -14.54 -4.04
CA ALA A 413 4.99 -13.44 -4.98
C ALA A 413 5.14 -12.06 -4.31
N ILE A 414 4.55 -11.86 -3.13
CA ILE A 414 4.57 -10.54 -2.47
C ILE A 414 5.83 -10.30 -1.63
N HIS A 415 6.60 -11.35 -1.33
CA HIS A 415 7.82 -11.29 -0.53
C HIS A 415 8.97 -12.04 -1.23
N PRO A 416 9.47 -11.57 -2.38
CA PRO A 416 10.50 -12.27 -3.14
C PRO A 416 11.83 -12.45 -2.39
N ALA A 417 12.10 -11.63 -1.36
CA ALA A 417 13.27 -11.77 -0.48
C ALA A 417 13.23 -13.05 0.38
N LEU A 418 12.04 -13.62 0.60
CA LEU A 418 11.83 -14.88 1.33
C LEU A 418 12.05 -16.13 0.48
N GLN A 419 12.52 -15.98 -0.76
CA GLN A 419 12.87 -17.13 -1.58
C GLN A 419 13.85 -18.04 -0.82
N ASN A 420 13.51 -19.33 -0.77
CA ASN A 420 14.26 -20.37 -0.07
C ASN A 420 14.38 -20.15 1.45
N ILE A 421 13.47 -19.39 2.08
CA ILE A 421 13.40 -19.23 3.55
C ILE A 421 13.30 -20.57 4.30
N THR A 422 12.80 -21.61 3.63
CA THR A 422 12.62 -22.98 4.14
C THR A 422 13.75 -23.93 3.74
N SER A 423 14.86 -23.42 3.19
CA SER A 423 15.99 -24.27 2.79
C SER A 423 16.51 -25.06 3.98
N ALA A 424 16.84 -26.33 3.74
CA ALA A 424 17.58 -27.11 4.72
C ALA A 424 18.92 -26.43 5.01
N ALA A 425 19.44 -26.60 6.22
CA ALA A 425 20.71 -26.00 6.61
C ALA A 425 21.52 -26.89 7.54
N ALA A 426 22.84 -26.75 7.48
CA ALA A 426 23.78 -27.34 8.42
C ALA A 426 24.67 -26.26 9.01
N ASP A 427 24.85 -26.33 10.34
CA ASP A 427 25.61 -25.35 11.12
C ASP A 427 26.83 -26.00 11.75
N LEU A 428 27.95 -25.28 11.77
CA LEU A 428 29.12 -25.60 12.57
C LEU A 428 29.55 -24.36 13.34
N GLY A 429 29.70 -24.47 14.65
CA GLY A 429 30.06 -23.33 15.49
C GLY A 429 30.70 -23.70 16.82
N GLY A 430 30.88 -22.67 17.63
CA GLY A 430 31.38 -22.78 18.99
C GLY A 430 30.92 -21.60 19.82
N SER A 431 30.78 -21.84 21.12
CA SER A 431 30.43 -20.78 22.07
C SER A 431 31.07 -21.02 23.42
N THR A 432 31.29 -19.92 24.13
CA THR A 432 31.95 -19.89 25.42
C THR A 432 31.17 -18.99 26.37
N ARG A 433 31.15 -19.36 27.64
CA ARG A 433 30.66 -18.52 28.73
C ARG A 433 31.67 -18.55 29.86
N PHE A 434 31.89 -17.40 30.49
CA PHE A 434 32.73 -17.26 31.67
C PHE A 434 31.99 -16.43 32.72
N LYS A 435 31.75 -17.06 33.88
CA LYS A 435 31.14 -16.44 35.05
C LYS A 435 32.16 -16.36 36.19
N THR A 436 32.32 -15.18 36.77
CA THR A 436 33.18 -14.97 37.93
C THR A 436 32.60 -15.60 39.19
N GLY A 437 33.48 -15.83 40.17
CA GLY A 437 33.17 -16.43 41.45
C GLY A 437 34.38 -17.12 42.07
N ASP A 438 34.14 -17.78 43.19
CA ASP A 438 35.16 -18.54 43.91
C ASP A 438 35.54 -19.82 43.14
N ALA A 439 36.84 -20.12 43.13
CA ALA A 439 37.37 -21.29 42.43
C ALA A 439 36.81 -22.58 43.04
N GLY A 440 36.35 -23.49 42.19
CA GLY A 440 35.73 -24.76 42.57
C GLY A 440 34.27 -24.64 43.04
N LEU A 441 33.75 -23.42 43.18
CA LEU A 441 32.39 -23.14 43.68
C LEU A 441 31.57 -22.42 42.60
N GLY A 442 31.30 -21.12 42.79
CA GLY A 442 30.45 -20.32 41.93
C GLY A 442 31.10 -19.85 40.61
N ARG A 443 32.43 -20.02 40.45
CA ARG A 443 33.11 -19.77 39.18
C ARG A 443 32.75 -20.84 38.17
N LEU A 444 32.48 -20.44 36.93
CA LEU A 444 32.19 -21.40 35.87
C LEU A 444 32.60 -20.86 34.49
N ALA A 445 33.43 -21.63 33.80
CA ALA A 445 33.67 -21.51 32.36
C ALA A 445 33.00 -22.70 31.65
N ILE A 446 32.21 -22.40 30.61
CA ILE A 446 31.58 -23.39 29.74
C ILE A 446 32.15 -23.17 28.34
N VAL A 447 32.69 -24.22 27.73
CA VAL A 447 33.10 -24.23 26.32
C VAL A 447 32.27 -25.27 25.60
N ARG A 448 31.44 -24.84 24.65
CA ARG A 448 30.70 -25.72 23.73
C ARG A 448 31.34 -25.63 22.35
N ALA A 449 32.19 -26.59 22.02
CA ALA A 449 32.85 -26.65 20.72
C ALA A 449 33.40 -28.07 20.40
N PRO A 450 33.13 -28.59 19.19
CA PRO A 450 32.24 -28.03 18.16
C PRO A 450 30.75 -28.17 18.55
N ILE A 451 29.92 -27.30 17.97
CA ILE A 451 28.46 -27.42 17.91
C ILE A 451 28.11 -27.72 16.46
N ALA A 452 27.51 -28.87 16.21
CA ALA A 452 27.01 -29.26 14.89
C ALA A 452 25.47 -29.22 14.90
N GLY A 453 24.88 -28.45 14.00
CA GLY A 453 23.43 -28.29 13.87
C GLY A 453 22.93 -28.74 12.50
N PHE A 454 21.72 -29.28 12.45
CA PHE A 454 21.00 -29.56 11.21
C PHE A 454 19.56 -29.08 11.32
N HIS A 455 19.06 -28.43 10.27
CA HIS A 455 17.73 -27.82 10.21
C HIS A 455 17.01 -28.25 8.94
N TYR A 456 15.76 -28.65 9.10
CA TYR A 456 14.91 -29.07 7.98
C TYR A 456 13.49 -28.55 8.15
N THR A 457 12.93 -27.92 7.12
CA THR A 457 11.56 -27.41 7.14
C THR A 457 10.64 -28.27 6.27
N ALA A 458 9.72 -28.99 6.90
CA ALA A 458 8.66 -29.73 6.23
C ALA A 458 7.41 -28.85 6.02
N PHE A 459 6.60 -29.19 5.01
CA PHE A 459 5.31 -28.55 4.71
C PHE A 459 5.35 -27.01 4.55
N GLY A 460 6.54 -26.43 4.34
CA GLY A 460 6.77 -25.00 4.15
C GLY A 460 6.74 -24.12 5.40
N ASP A 461 6.45 -24.66 6.59
CA ASP A 461 6.32 -23.89 7.84
C ASP A 461 6.60 -24.70 9.13
N GLN A 462 7.08 -25.94 9.03
CA GLN A 462 7.37 -26.80 10.18
C GLN A 462 8.85 -27.15 10.22
N THR A 463 9.58 -26.52 11.12
CA THR A 463 11.04 -26.67 11.22
C THR A 463 11.42 -27.68 12.30
N PHE A 464 12.21 -28.65 11.91
CA PHE A 464 12.88 -29.63 12.77
C PHE A 464 14.36 -29.28 12.87
N SER A 465 14.93 -29.32 14.07
CA SER A 465 16.35 -29.06 14.29
C SER A 465 16.97 -30.13 15.16
N LEU A 466 18.19 -30.54 14.85
CA LEU A 466 19.02 -31.40 15.68
C LEU A 466 20.36 -30.68 15.93
N SER A 467 20.80 -30.67 17.18
CA SER A 467 22.07 -30.07 17.60
C SER A 467 22.83 -31.05 18.48
N LEU A 468 24.12 -31.21 18.18
CA LEU A 468 25.07 -31.99 18.95
C LEU A 468 26.21 -31.06 19.38
N SER A 469 26.50 -31.01 20.67
CA SER A 469 27.59 -30.17 21.18
C SER A 469 28.52 -30.94 22.11
N ARG A 470 29.82 -30.73 21.91
CA ARG A 470 30.84 -31.15 22.88
C ARG A 470 30.96 -30.06 23.94
N VAL A 471 30.76 -30.42 25.20
CA VAL A 471 30.76 -29.50 26.35
C VAL A 471 31.96 -29.78 27.24
N GLN A 472 32.66 -28.70 27.60
CA GLN A 472 33.71 -28.69 28.62
C GLN A 472 33.37 -27.68 29.69
N LEU A 473 33.59 -28.05 30.95
CA LEU A 473 33.34 -27.21 32.12
C LEU A 473 34.64 -27.02 32.91
N PHE A 474 34.82 -25.83 33.47
CA PHE A 474 35.93 -25.53 34.36
C PHE A 474 35.50 -24.51 35.42
N SER A 475 35.65 -24.84 36.70
CA SER A 475 35.37 -23.93 37.83
C SER A 475 36.64 -23.44 38.53
N GLY A 476 37.82 -23.92 38.13
CA GLY A 476 39.08 -23.68 38.83
C GLY A 476 39.25 -24.56 40.05
N ARG A 477 40.50 -24.77 40.48
CA ARG A 477 40.83 -25.65 41.61
C ARG A 477 40.51 -24.96 42.94
N PRO A 478 39.61 -25.50 43.77
CA PRO A 478 39.42 -25.02 45.13
C PRO A 478 40.64 -25.38 45.99
N GLY A 479 40.94 -24.56 46.99
CA GLY A 479 41.89 -24.94 48.05
C GLY A 479 41.35 -26.12 48.85
N VAL A 480 42.09 -27.23 48.90
CA VAL A 480 41.74 -28.40 49.70
C VAL A 480 41.65 -27.96 51.17
N CYS A 481 40.59 -28.38 51.88
CA CYS A 481 40.28 -27.98 53.25
C CYS A 481 40.00 -26.49 53.52
N GLN A 482 39.93 -25.64 52.48
CA GLN A 482 39.69 -24.19 52.63
C GLN A 482 38.33 -23.75 52.07
N ALA A 483 37.78 -24.48 51.09
CA ALA A 483 36.50 -24.17 50.49
C ALA A 483 35.34 -24.82 51.27
N ASN A 484 34.28 -24.05 51.57
CA ASN A 484 33.07 -24.57 52.23
C ASN A 484 32.23 -25.42 51.26
N ILE A 485 32.69 -26.64 50.98
CA ILE A 485 32.12 -27.57 50.02
C ILE A 485 31.84 -28.93 50.65
N GLY A 486 30.80 -29.61 50.18
CA GLY A 486 30.44 -30.95 50.63
C GLY A 486 30.18 -30.96 52.13
N SER A 487 30.87 -31.83 52.85
CA SER A 487 30.72 -32.02 54.30
C SER A 487 31.74 -31.26 55.17
N LEU A 488 32.64 -30.44 54.59
CA LEU A 488 33.75 -29.80 55.33
C LEU A 488 33.31 -28.88 56.49
N GLN A 489 32.08 -28.36 56.44
CA GLN A 489 31.56 -27.47 57.47
C GLN A 489 31.42 -28.16 58.84
N ASP A 490 31.42 -29.51 58.86
CA ASP A 490 31.54 -30.32 60.06
C ASP A 490 32.90 -30.16 60.75
N VAL A 491 32.91 -30.07 62.08
CA VAL A 491 34.12 -29.77 62.86
C VAL A 491 35.12 -30.93 62.78
N SER A 492 34.67 -32.19 62.81
CA SER A 492 35.54 -33.35 62.61
C SER A 492 36.14 -33.36 61.22
N ALA A 493 35.31 -33.21 60.18
CA ALA A 493 35.76 -33.19 58.79
C ALA A 493 36.84 -32.11 58.57
N ARG A 494 36.62 -30.90 59.10
CA ARG A 494 37.58 -29.81 59.00
C ARG A 494 38.89 -30.11 59.72
N SER A 495 38.82 -30.66 60.94
CA SER A 495 40.01 -31.01 61.74
C SER A 495 40.83 -32.14 61.12
N ASP A 496 40.19 -33.17 60.57
CA ASP A 496 40.87 -34.27 59.88
C ASP A 496 41.47 -33.78 58.57
N CYS A 497 40.74 -32.94 57.82
CA CYS A 497 41.25 -32.32 56.60
C CYS A 497 42.49 -31.46 56.86
N SER A 498 42.46 -30.59 57.87
CA SER A 498 43.62 -29.77 58.21
C SER A 498 44.82 -30.59 58.66
N SER A 499 44.59 -31.75 59.29
CA SER A 499 45.65 -32.60 59.84
C SER A 499 46.20 -33.60 58.80
N ASN A 500 45.35 -34.06 57.89
CA ASN A 500 45.63 -35.11 56.91
C ASN A 500 45.08 -34.76 55.52
N PRO A 501 45.51 -33.65 54.89
CA PRO A 501 44.92 -33.15 53.64
C PRO A 501 45.02 -34.16 52.48
N ASP A 502 46.07 -35.00 52.46
CA ASP A 502 46.31 -35.98 51.40
C ASP A 502 45.29 -37.15 51.37
N ARG A 503 44.46 -37.30 52.42
CA ARG A 503 43.37 -38.31 52.44
C ARG A 503 42.17 -37.91 51.59
N PHE A 504 42.09 -36.66 51.18
CA PHE A 504 40.94 -36.09 50.50
C PHE A 504 41.28 -35.79 49.04
N PHE A 505 40.30 -35.99 48.16
CA PHE A 505 40.46 -35.68 46.74
C PHE A 505 39.98 -34.26 46.45
N VAL A 506 40.46 -33.66 45.36
CA VAL A 506 39.98 -32.36 44.91
C VAL A 506 38.55 -32.53 44.38
N PRO A 507 37.56 -31.76 44.86
CA PRO A 507 36.20 -31.80 44.31
C PRO A 507 36.22 -31.60 42.79
N THR A 508 35.26 -32.20 42.08
CA THR A 508 35.15 -32.07 40.62
C THR A 508 35.14 -30.60 40.20
N ASP A 509 36.24 -30.17 39.59
CA ASP A 509 36.52 -28.79 39.18
C ASP A 509 36.54 -28.62 37.65
N GLN A 510 36.47 -29.74 36.92
CA GLN A 510 36.41 -29.78 35.48
C GLN A 510 35.60 -30.97 34.96
N LEU A 511 35.02 -30.81 33.79
CA LEU A 511 34.39 -31.88 33.01
C LEU A 511 34.88 -31.79 31.57
N ASP A 512 35.49 -32.86 31.08
CA ASP A 512 36.04 -32.93 29.73
C ASP A 512 35.22 -33.86 28.83
N ASN A 513 35.11 -33.49 27.54
CA ASN A 513 34.55 -34.34 26.49
C ASN A 513 33.12 -34.83 26.74
N SER A 514 32.30 -34.06 27.46
CA SER A 514 30.88 -34.38 27.62
C SER A 514 30.08 -34.01 26.38
N ILE A 515 28.92 -34.64 26.19
CA ILE A 515 28.07 -34.44 25.01
C ILE A 515 26.68 -33.98 25.46
N GLU A 516 26.17 -32.94 24.81
CA GLU A 516 24.75 -32.56 24.88
C GLU A 516 24.10 -32.71 23.51
N ILE A 517 22.86 -33.23 23.52
CA ILE A 517 22.03 -33.43 22.34
C ILE A 517 20.76 -32.62 22.56
N ASP A 518 20.35 -31.88 21.53
CA ASP A 518 19.10 -31.14 21.50
C ASP A 518 18.36 -31.44 20.18
N PHE A 519 17.09 -31.80 20.29
CA PHE A 519 16.16 -31.89 19.18
C PHE A 519 15.04 -30.87 19.38
N SER A 520 14.64 -30.17 18.33
CA SER A 520 13.50 -29.26 18.40
C SER A 520 12.59 -29.37 17.19
N TYR A 521 11.33 -29.08 17.43
CA TYR A 521 10.27 -28.89 16.44
C TYR A 521 9.59 -27.56 16.72
N ARG A 522 9.33 -26.79 15.66
CA ARG A 522 8.52 -25.58 15.73
C ARG A 522 7.71 -25.40 14.46
N LYS A 523 6.45 -25.07 14.61
CA LYS A 523 5.62 -24.57 13.51
C LYS A 523 5.60 -23.04 13.53
N ASP A 524 5.74 -22.44 12.36
CA ASP A 524 5.59 -21.01 12.12
C ASP A 524 4.12 -20.66 11.86
N GLY A 525 3.67 -19.45 12.25
CA GLY A 525 2.36 -18.93 11.90
C GLY A 525 1.59 -18.26 13.04
N TRP A 526 0.27 -18.07 12.86
CA TRP A 526 -0.60 -17.44 13.86
C TRP A 526 -0.63 -18.21 15.18
N PHE A 527 -0.62 -19.55 15.10
CA PHE A 527 -0.45 -20.45 16.23
C PHE A 527 0.82 -21.26 15.97
N SER A 528 1.82 -21.06 16.82
CA SER A 528 3.18 -21.57 16.66
C SER A 528 3.55 -22.51 17.81
N PRO A 529 3.09 -23.78 17.79
CA PRO A 529 3.51 -24.78 18.77
C PRO A 529 4.98 -25.14 18.59
N PHE A 530 5.64 -25.45 19.70
CA PHE A 530 7.03 -25.89 19.71
C PHE A 530 7.28 -26.96 20.79
N ILE A 531 8.25 -27.81 20.50
CA ILE A 531 8.78 -28.82 21.41
C ILE A 531 10.29 -28.79 21.27
N ARG A 532 11.01 -28.88 22.37
CA ARG A 532 12.43 -29.14 22.42
C ARG A 532 12.68 -30.24 23.44
N LEU A 533 13.54 -31.19 23.09
CA LEU A 533 13.98 -32.29 23.92
C LEU A 533 15.51 -32.27 23.94
N GLY A 534 16.11 -32.48 25.10
CA GLY A 534 17.56 -32.58 25.20
C GLY A 534 17.98 -33.35 26.43
N SER A 535 19.25 -33.22 26.79
CA SER A 535 19.78 -33.80 28.02
C SER A 535 20.77 -32.87 28.71
N THR A 536 20.96 -33.08 30.00
CA THR A 536 22.17 -32.60 30.68
C THR A 536 23.41 -33.30 30.11
N PRO A 537 24.64 -32.79 30.36
CA PRO A 537 25.85 -33.34 29.78
C PRO A 537 26.03 -34.84 30.06
N ILE A 538 26.15 -35.63 28.99
CA ILE A 538 26.47 -37.05 29.05
C ILE A 538 27.96 -37.17 29.38
N GLY A 539 28.28 -37.91 30.44
CA GLY A 539 29.64 -38.04 30.98
C GLY A 539 29.90 -37.25 32.27
N GLY A 540 28.88 -36.55 32.80
CA GLY A 540 28.93 -35.96 34.14
C GLY A 540 28.99 -36.99 35.27
N ILE A 541 29.28 -36.53 36.49
CA ILE A 541 29.32 -37.37 37.70
C ILE A 541 27.98 -38.06 37.93
N ILE A 542 26.90 -37.29 37.87
CA ILE A 542 25.54 -37.80 38.02
C ILE A 542 25.00 -38.14 36.63
N ALA A 543 24.32 -39.27 36.52
CA ALA A 543 23.71 -39.73 35.27
C ALA A 543 22.88 -38.60 34.60
N PRO A 544 22.96 -38.48 33.27
CA PRO A 544 22.30 -37.39 32.56
C PRO A 544 20.78 -37.47 32.73
N ALA A 545 20.14 -36.31 32.86
CA ALA A 545 18.69 -36.20 32.88
C ALA A 545 18.17 -35.64 31.57
N VAL A 546 16.94 -36.03 31.24
CA VAL A 546 16.20 -35.49 30.09
C VAL A 546 15.75 -34.06 30.42
N THR A 547 15.86 -33.18 29.44
CA THR A 547 15.41 -31.78 29.52
C THR A 547 14.38 -31.53 28.43
N PHE A 548 13.45 -30.61 28.64
CA PHE A 548 12.46 -30.28 27.62
C PHE A 548 11.98 -28.83 27.71
N ASP A 549 11.46 -28.34 26.59
CA ASP A 549 10.61 -27.15 26.49
C ASP A 549 9.40 -27.55 25.64
N VAL A 550 8.17 -27.30 26.11
CA VAL A 550 6.94 -27.56 25.35
C VAL A 550 5.99 -26.40 25.52
N GLY A 551 5.51 -25.86 24.41
CA GLY A 551 4.66 -24.68 24.47
C GLY A 551 4.15 -24.24 23.13
N PHE A 552 3.60 -23.04 23.10
CA PHE A 552 3.18 -22.40 21.87
C PHE A 552 3.20 -20.88 22.00
N VAL A 553 3.31 -20.21 20.86
CA VAL A 553 3.11 -18.76 20.72
C VAL A 553 1.85 -18.52 19.92
N GLN A 554 0.95 -17.68 20.44
CA GLN A 554 -0.27 -17.23 19.77
C GLN A 554 -0.12 -15.76 19.38
N GLN A 555 -0.14 -15.50 18.08
CA GLN A 555 -0.15 -14.17 17.50
C GLN A 555 -1.56 -13.56 17.55
N THR A 556 -1.64 -12.25 17.73
CA THR A 556 -2.90 -11.49 17.73
C THR A 556 -2.78 -10.23 16.86
N GLY A 557 -3.88 -9.46 16.76
CA GLY A 557 -3.88 -8.17 16.06
C GLY A 557 -2.94 -7.12 16.65
N PHE A 558 -2.64 -7.23 17.94
CA PHE A 558 -1.94 -6.21 18.74
C PHE A 558 -0.67 -6.75 19.42
N GLY A 559 -0.25 -7.99 19.15
CA GLY A 559 0.92 -8.56 19.80
C GLY A 559 0.92 -10.08 19.78
N HIS A 560 1.47 -10.69 20.81
CA HIS A 560 1.47 -12.14 20.98
C HIS A 560 1.55 -12.54 22.45
N TRP A 561 1.17 -13.76 22.74
CA TRP A 561 1.38 -14.39 24.04
C TRP A 561 1.93 -15.80 23.88
N GLN A 562 2.63 -16.26 24.89
CA GLN A 562 3.27 -17.58 24.93
C GLN A 562 2.95 -18.27 26.25
N LEU A 563 2.68 -19.56 26.16
CA LEU A 563 2.68 -20.47 27.30
C LEU A 563 3.70 -21.59 27.04
N GLU A 564 4.43 -21.94 28.08
CA GLU A 564 5.51 -22.92 28.03
C GLU A 564 5.58 -23.69 29.35
N SER A 565 5.81 -24.99 29.26
CA SER A 565 6.30 -25.83 30.35
C SER A 565 7.69 -26.31 29.99
N TYR A 566 8.59 -26.32 30.96
CA TYR A 566 9.98 -26.67 30.72
C TYR A 566 10.57 -27.48 31.86
N SER A 567 11.66 -28.18 31.58
CA SER A 567 12.60 -28.74 32.56
C SER A 567 14.02 -28.54 32.02
N GLN A 568 14.76 -27.61 32.62
CA GLN A 568 16.08 -27.17 32.15
C GLN A 568 17.10 -27.27 33.28
N PRO A 569 18.38 -27.61 32.99
CA PRO A 569 19.40 -27.67 34.02
C PRO A 569 19.83 -26.26 34.42
N ILE A 570 20.15 -26.10 35.70
CA ILE A 570 20.71 -24.85 36.22
C ILE A 570 22.21 -24.83 35.94
N ARG A 571 22.69 -23.87 35.14
CA ARG A 571 24.08 -23.80 34.68
C ARG A 571 24.87 -22.74 35.43
N GLN A 572 24.84 -22.74 36.76
CA GLN A 572 25.50 -21.69 37.55
C GLN A 572 26.82 -22.11 38.20
N SER A 573 27.03 -23.41 38.33
CA SER A 573 28.22 -24.06 38.88
C SER A 573 28.31 -25.49 38.35
N ILE A 574 29.48 -26.15 38.49
CA ILE A 574 29.60 -27.58 38.14
C ILE A 574 28.64 -28.42 39.02
N LEU A 575 28.48 -28.05 40.29
CA LEU A 575 27.53 -28.68 41.22
C LEU A 575 26.09 -28.62 40.69
N SER A 576 25.59 -27.43 40.36
CA SER A 576 24.22 -27.27 39.85
C SER A 576 24.02 -27.92 38.48
N TYR A 577 25.02 -27.93 37.61
CA TYR A 577 24.86 -28.41 36.24
C TYR A 577 24.98 -29.94 36.12
N THR A 578 26.03 -30.54 36.67
CA THR A 578 26.36 -31.97 36.49
C THR A 578 26.47 -32.76 37.78
N GLY A 579 26.48 -32.05 38.92
CA GLY A 579 26.76 -32.64 40.22
C GLY A 579 28.23 -32.95 40.45
N ILE A 580 28.59 -33.15 41.71
CA ILE A 580 29.95 -33.47 42.16
C ILE A 580 29.93 -34.58 43.21
N LYS A 581 31.11 -35.12 43.54
CA LYS A 581 31.31 -36.08 44.64
C LYS A 581 31.76 -35.37 45.92
N ASP A 582 31.36 -35.89 47.08
CA ASP A 582 31.76 -35.32 48.37
C ASP A 582 33.22 -35.66 48.68
N PRO A 583 34.13 -34.67 48.82
CA PRO A 583 35.53 -34.91 49.07
C PRO A 583 35.80 -35.60 50.41
N PHE A 584 34.95 -35.40 51.43
CA PHE A 584 35.28 -35.63 52.84
C PHE A 584 34.57 -36.82 53.50
N ARG A 585 33.94 -37.70 52.71
CA ARG A 585 33.11 -38.84 53.14
C ARG A 585 33.75 -39.76 54.22
N GLY A 586 35.07 -39.86 54.28
CA GLY A 586 35.80 -40.74 55.20
C GLY A 586 36.04 -40.20 56.62
N SER A 587 35.59 -38.98 56.92
CA SER A 587 35.97 -38.24 58.14
C SER A 587 34.78 -37.64 58.88
N LEU A 588 33.58 -38.13 58.56
CA LEU A 588 32.33 -37.57 59.02
C LEU A 588 31.87 -38.25 60.31
N GLN A 589 31.29 -37.47 61.22
CA GLN A 589 30.53 -37.99 62.35
C GLN A 589 29.07 -38.22 61.96
N ALA A 590 28.36 -39.04 62.75
CA ALA A 590 26.92 -39.19 62.57
C ALA A 590 26.20 -37.85 62.80
N PRO A 591 25.16 -37.51 62.00
CA PRO A 591 24.55 -38.33 60.94
C PRO A 591 25.18 -38.16 59.55
N LEU A 592 26.25 -37.36 59.39
CA LEU A 592 26.84 -37.03 58.09
C LEU A 592 27.64 -38.18 57.47
N ASN A 593 28.13 -39.13 58.25
CA ASN A 593 28.81 -40.33 57.74
C ASN A 593 27.92 -41.24 56.87
N GLU A 594 26.59 -41.13 56.99
CA GLU A 594 25.63 -41.82 56.15
C GLU A 594 25.24 -41.03 54.88
N ALA A 595 25.82 -39.83 54.70
CA ALA A 595 25.50 -38.98 53.56
C ALA A 595 25.72 -39.68 52.22
N PRO A 596 24.96 -39.32 51.17
CA PRO A 596 25.22 -39.79 49.82
C PRO A 596 26.54 -39.26 49.26
N ASN A 597 27.17 -40.01 48.34
CA ASN A 597 28.50 -39.68 47.81
C ASN A 597 28.47 -38.58 46.74
N GLU A 598 27.30 -38.33 46.16
CA GLU A 598 27.13 -37.47 45.00
C GLU A 598 25.91 -36.59 45.22
N TRP A 599 25.99 -35.30 44.89
CA TRP A 599 24.84 -34.40 44.93
C TRP A 599 24.94 -33.30 43.87
N GLY A 600 23.83 -32.62 43.60
CA GLY A 600 23.73 -31.58 42.58
C GLY A 600 22.90 -32.01 41.37
N ARG A 601 23.31 -31.61 40.16
CA ARG A 601 22.55 -31.77 38.90
C ARG A 601 21.09 -31.31 39.09
N VAL A 602 20.95 -30.02 39.36
CA VAL A 602 19.68 -29.36 39.64
C VAL A 602 18.97 -29.01 38.34
N LEU A 603 17.72 -29.43 38.23
CA LEU A 603 16.81 -29.04 37.16
C LEU A 603 15.81 -28.02 37.71
N SER A 604 15.56 -26.96 36.94
CA SER A 604 14.40 -26.10 37.13
C SER A 604 13.29 -26.58 36.21
N THR A 605 12.20 -27.08 36.79
CA THR A 605 11.01 -27.52 36.07
C THR A 605 9.89 -26.55 36.36
N GLY A 606 9.21 -26.02 35.34
CA GLY A 606 8.27 -24.93 35.57
C GLY A 606 7.29 -24.65 34.46
N PHE A 607 6.49 -23.62 34.69
CA PHE A 607 5.53 -23.06 33.75
C PHE A 607 5.77 -21.56 33.61
N LYS A 608 5.94 -21.12 32.37
CA LYS A 608 6.16 -19.73 32.01
C LYS A 608 5.06 -19.22 31.10
N SER A 609 4.56 -18.03 31.42
CA SER A 609 3.63 -17.28 30.59
C SER A 609 4.27 -15.94 30.23
N SER A 610 4.12 -15.50 28.98
CA SER A 610 4.56 -14.17 28.56
C SER A 610 3.61 -13.53 27.57
N VAL A 611 3.58 -12.20 27.57
CA VAL A 611 2.76 -11.40 26.68
C VAL A 611 3.58 -10.21 26.17
N PHE A 612 3.39 -9.89 24.90
CA PHE A 612 3.82 -8.65 24.27
C PHE A 612 2.58 -7.97 23.69
N TYR A 613 2.41 -6.69 23.99
CA TYR A 613 1.24 -5.90 23.58
C TYR A 613 1.70 -4.56 22.99
N GLN A 614 1.23 -4.25 21.79
CA GLN A 614 1.43 -3.00 21.10
C GLN A 614 0.21 -2.10 21.30
N PHE A 615 0.34 -1.10 22.18
CA PHE A 615 -0.74 -0.16 22.50
C PHE A 615 -1.10 0.73 21.30
N ASN A 616 -0.09 1.15 20.55
CA ASN A 616 -0.21 1.88 19.30
C ASN A 616 1.11 1.76 18.51
N LYS A 617 1.24 2.48 17.40
CA LYS A 617 2.46 2.45 16.57
C LYS A 617 3.74 2.81 17.35
N ASP A 618 3.64 3.65 18.37
CA ASP A 618 4.79 4.22 19.09
C ASP A 618 5.04 3.56 20.45
N TRP A 619 4.05 2.87 21.05
CA TRP A 619 4.16 2.32 22.41
C TRP A 619 3.82 0.84 22.47
N ASN A 620 4.61 0.10 23.25
CA ASN A 620 4.37 -1.30 23.57
C ASN A 620 4.75 -1.63 25.02
N GLY A 621 4.34 -2.81 25.47
CA GLY A 621 4.72 -3.37 26.74
C GLY A 621 4.81 -4.88 26.66
N SER A 622 5.62 -5.45 27.55
CA SER A 622 5.74 -6.89 27.70
C SER A 622 5.71 -7.28 29.18
N GLY A 623 5.27 -8.50 29.46
CA GLY A 623 5.29 -9.06 30.79
C GLY A 623 5.47 -10.57 30.76
N SER A 624 6.06 -11.12 31.81
CA SER A 624 6.14 -12.57 32.00
C SER A 624 6.06 -12.97 33.47
N ILE A 625 5.51 -14.16 33.71
CA ILE A 625 5.47 -14.82 35.01
C ILE A 625 5.99 -16.24 34.83
N ASP A 626 6.83 -16.69 35.76
CA ASP A 626 7.45 -18.00 35.76
C ASP A 626 7.34 -18.62 37.16
N PHE A 627 6.76 -19.82 37.23
CA PHE A 627 6.70 -20.63 38.44
C PHE A 627 7.52 -21.89 38.22
N ALA A 628 8.44 -22.18 39.13
CA ALA A 628 9.34 -23.31 38.95
C ALA A 628 9.66 -24.04 40.25
N TRP A 629 9.92 -25.33 40.12
CA TRP A 629 10.45 -26.24 41.12
C TRP A 629 11.89 -26.57 40.77
N GLN A 630 12.80 -26.40 41.73
CA GLN A 630 14.18 -26.83 41.59
C GLN A 630 14.38 -28.14 42.34
N ASP A 631 14.75 -29.17 41.59
CA ASP A 631 15.00 -30.52 42.11
C ASP A 631 16.34 -31.03 41.62
N GLY A 632 17.06 -31.72 42.50
CA GLY A 632 18.42 -32.20 42.22
C GLY A 632 18.71 -33.46 43.02
N LYS A 633 19.71 -34.21 42.59
CA LYS A 633 20.12 -35.43 43.29
C LYS A 633 20.68 -35.05 44.67
N ASN A 634 20.01 -35.49 45.73
CA ASN A 634 20.41 -35.23 47.12
C ASN A 634 20.52 -33.73 47.46
N VAL A 635 19.74 -32.89 46.78
CA VAL A 635 19.60 -31.45 47.04
C VAL A 635 18.24 -31.23 47.70
N ALA A 636 18.13 -30.28 48.62
CA ALA A 636 16.84 -29.87 49.15
C ALA A 636 15.96 -29.32 48.02
N ASN A 637 14.70 -29.70 47.98
CA ASN A 637 13.76 -29.12 47.03
C ASN A 637 13.57 -27.62 47.27
N ASN A 638 13.37 -26.87 46.20
CA ASN A 638 13.09 -25.43 46.24
C ASN A 638 11.99 -25.07 45.25
N ASN A 639 11.32 -23.95 45.51
CA ASN A 639 10.35 -23.37 44.59
C ASN A 639 10.72 -21.92 44.34
N SER A 640 10.35 -21.42 43.18
CA SER A 640 10.57 -20.03 42.81
C SER A 640 9.42 -19.44 42.02
N ILE A 641 9.20 -18.14 42.23
CA ILE A 641 8.37 -17.31 41.37
C ILE A 641 9.22 -16.17 40.81
N SER A 642 9.11 -15.93 39.50
CA SER A 642 9.72 -14.79 38.84
C SER A 642 8.68 -13.98 38.07
N VAL A 643 8.78 -12.66 38.14
CA VAL A 643 7.93 -11.72 37.41
C VAL A 643 8.82 -10.70 36.73
N ALA A 644 8.57 -10.43 35.45
CA ALA A 644 9.27 -9.40 34.70
C ALA A 644 8.28 -8.58 33.88
N GLY A 645 8.61 -7.32 33.65
CA GLY A 645 7.83 -6.45 32.78
C GLY A 645 8.66 -5.33 32.20
N ALA A 646 8.24 -4.85 31.03
CA ALA A 646 8.88 -3.73 30.34
C ALA A 646 7.83 -2.88 29.65
N LEU A 647 8.11 -1.58 29.58
CA LEU A 647 7.36 -0.61 28.79
C LEU A 647 8.35 0.05 27.84
N GLY A 648 7.96 0.23 26.58
CA GLY A 648 8.88 0.73 25.57
C GLY A 648 8.21 1.66 24.57
N ARG A 649 8.94 2.69 24.17
CA ARG A 649 8.61 3.56 23.04
C ARG A 649 9.43 3.17 21.82
N ASN A 650 8.76 2.95 20.69
CA ASN A 650 9.36 2.69 19.40
C ASN A 650 9.74 4.01 18.70
N PHE A 651 10.94 4.04 18.13
CA PHE A 651 11.46 5.11 17.29
C PHE A 651 11.64 4.59 15.87
N VAL A 652 11.17 5.37 14.89
CA VAL A 652 11.34 5.08 13.47
C VAL A 652 12.71 5.61 13.05
N LEU A 653 13.70 4.73 12.99
CA LEU A 653 15.06 5.05 12.58
C LEU A 653 15.41 4.32 11.29
N LYS A 654 16.03 5.02 10.33
CA LYS A 654 16.49 4.42 9.07
C LYS A 654 17.50 3.30 9.36
N GLY A 655 17.36 2.15 8.71
CA GLY A 655 18.22 0.98 8.93
C GLY A 655 17.78 0.06 10.07
N PHE A 656 16.70 0.40 10.79
CA PHE A 656 16.15 -0.42 11.87
C PHE A 656 14.71 -0.87 11.55
N ASP A 657 14.44 -2.16 11.78
CA ASP A 657 13.09 -2.73 11.81
C ASP A 657 12.32 -2.22 13.04
N TYR A 658 13.00 -2.22 14.20
CA TYR A 658 12.53 -1.52 15.39
C TYR A 658 13.71 -0.97 16.20
N PHE A 659 13.48 0.16 16.86
CA PHE A 659 14.36 0.71 17.89
C PHE A 659 13.50 1.13 19.08
N ASN A 660 13.58 0.36 20.15
CA ASN A 660 12.73 0.50 21.33
C ASN A 660 13.55 1.00 22.51
N VAL A 661 13.01 1.96 23.27
CA VAL A 661 13.64 2.50 24.47
C VAL A 661 12.63 2.50 25.61
N GLY A 662 13.02 2.03 26.79
CA GLY A 662 12.19 2.17 27.97
C GLY A 662 12.67 1.38 29.19
N PRO A 663 11.92 1.48 30.30
CA PRO A 663 12.23 0.78 31.53
C PRO A 663 11.78 -0.68 31.49
N SER A 664 12.47 -1.49 32.28
CA SER A 664 12.12 -2.86 32.62
C SER A 664 12.32 -3.10 34.12
N PHE A 665 11.56 -4.04 34.65
CA PHE A 665 11.72 -4.51 36.02
C PHE A 665 11.74 -6.03 36.05
N ASN A 666 12.44 -6.59 37.03
CA ASN A 666 12.42 -8.02 37.35
C ASN A 666 12.25 -8.19 38.86
N TYR A 667 11.53 -9.23 39.25
CA TYR A 667 11.39 -9.69 40.63
C TYR A 667 11.51 -11.21 40.65
N GLN A 668 12.23 -11.75 41.62
CA GLN A 668 12.37 -13.18 41.82
C GLN A 668 12.40 -13.51 43.31
N HIS A 669 11.75 -14.60 43.69
CA HIS A 669 11.69 -15.12 45.06
C HIS A 669 11.88 -16.63 45.04
N PHE A 670 12.72 -17.12 45.94
CA PHE A 670 12.86 -18.55 46.25
C PHE A 670 12.42 -18.82 47.69
N ASP A 671 11.81 -19.98 47.90
CA ASP A 671 11.38 -20.44 49.23
C ASP A 671 12.57 -20.65 50.17
N LYS A 672 13.69 -21.15 49.63
CA LYS A 672 14.90 -21.46 50.39
C LYS A 672 16.14 -20.85 49.73
N ASN A 673 17.08 -20.39 50.55
CA ASN A 673 18.43 -20.09 50.09
C ASN A 673 19.26 -21.38 50.01
N LEU A 674 19.51 -21.83 48.78
CA LEU A 674 20.33 -23.01 48.46
C LEU A 674 21.57 -22.65 47.61
N SER A 675 22.06 -21.41 47.74
CA SER A 675 23.20 -20.89 46.96
C SER A 675 24.56 -21.42 47.39
N HIS A 676 24.63 -22.09 48.55
CA HIS A 676 25.87 -22.65 49.09
C HIS A 676 26.24 -23.99 48.45
N PHE A 677 27.39 -24.56 48.87
CA PHE A 677 28.00 -25.73 48.24
C PHE A 677 28.18 -26.91 49.19
N THR A 678 27.55 -26.88 50.36
CA THR A 678 27.54 -28.00 51.30
C THR A 678 26.48 -29.05 50.91
N LEU A 679 26.56 -30.26 51.48
CA LEU A 679 25.60 -31.34 51.19
C LEU A 679 24.15 -30.87 51.43
N GLY A 680 23.28 -31.13 50.45
CA GLY A 680 21.89 -30.68 50.46
C GLY A 680 21.66 -29.31 49.81
N HIS A 681 22.70 -28.51 49.56
CA HIS A 681 22.60 -27.30 48.74
C HIS A 681 22.85 -27.57 47.26
N GLY A 682 22.42 -26.65 46.40
CA GLY A 682 22.51 -26.80 44.95
C GLY A 682 23.59 -25.94 44.27
N GLY A 683 24.21 -25.01 44.99
CA GLY A 683 25.25 -24.12 44.43
C GLY A 683 24.73 -23.22 43.31
N TYR A 684 23.50 -22.72 43.44
CA TYR A 684 22.85 -21.83 42.48
C TYR A 684 22.14 -20.65 43.15
N PHE A 685 22.11 -19.52 42.45
CA PHE A 685 21.46 -18.29 42.88
C PHE A 685 19.99 -18.54 43.25
N SER A 686 19.67 -18.41 44.53
CA SER A 686 18.35 -18.68 45.10
C SER A 686 18.01 -17.70 46.24
N PRO A 687 18.02 -16.38 45.97
CA PRO A 687 17.75 -15.39 47.00
C PRO A 687 16.32 -15.49 47.51
N SER A 688 16.11 -15.09 48.77
CA SER A 688 14.76 -14.89 49.28
C SER A 688 14.07 -13.75 48.54
N HIS A 689 14.76 -12.68 48.17
CA HIS A 689 14.21 -11.66 47.27
C HIS A 689 15.28 -11.10 46.35
N TYR A 690 14.96 -11.02 45.07
CA TYR A 690 15.72 -10.28 44.08
C TYR A 690 14.79 -9.31 43.36
N TYR A 691 15.23 -8.08 43.17
CA TYR A 691 14.54 -7.10 42.34
C TYR A 691 15.55 -6.29 41.53
N SER A 692 15.19 -5.93 40.31
CA SER A 692 15.95 -5.00 39.49
C SER A 692 15.04 -4.07 38.70
N ILE A 693 15.50 -2.84 38.50
CA ILE A 693 14.88 -1.85 37.62
C ILE A 693 15.97 -1.36 36.68
N LEU A 694 15.78 -1.57 35.39
CA LEU A 694 16.73 -1.24 34.34
C LEU A 694 16.07 -0.33 33.31
N GLY A 695 16.82 0.62 32.76
CA GLY A 695 16.43 1.39 31.58
C GLY A 695 17.37 1.05 30.43
N GLY A 696 16.84 0.93 29.22
CA GLY A 696 17.69 0.57 28.11
C GLY A 696 17.06 0.65 26.75
N VAL A 697 17.83 0.17 25.78
CA VAL A 697 17.48 0.12 24.36
C VAL A 697 17.43 -1.32 23.90
N ASN A 698 16.49 -1.64 23.03
CA ASN A 698 16.38 -2.91 22.32
C ASN A 698 16.14 -2.61 20.84
N PHE A 699 16.89 -3.24 19.94
CA PHE A 699 16.81 -2.93 18.52
C PHE A 699 16.97 -4.18 17.64
N LEU A 700 16.49 -4.02 16.42
CA LEU A 700 16.73 -4.94 15.31
C LEU A 700 16.94 -4.13 14.04
N THR A 701 17.97 -4.44 13.27
CA THR A 701 18.19 -3.84 11.94
C THR A 701 17.10 -4.29 10.96
N GLU A 702 17.00 -3.61 9.82
CA GLU A 702 16.06 -4.00 8.75
C GLU A 702 16.16 -5.48 8.35
N GLU A 703 15.00 -6.13 8.23
CA GLU A 703 14.85 -7.50 7.73
C GLU A 703 15.07 -7.57 6.20
N GLY A 704 15.39 -8.75 5.66
CA GLY A 704 15.49 -8.92 4.21
C GLY A 704 16.74 -8.26 3.59
N ARG A 705 17.79 -8.07 4.41
CA ARG A 705 19.11 -7.56 4.01
C ARG A 705 20.15 -8.67 4.02
N ALA A 706 21.36 -8.40 3.52
CA ALA A 706 22.47 -9.35 3.61
C ALA A 706 22.86 -9.63 5.08
N TYR A 707 22.64 -8.70 5.99
CA TYR A 707 22.90 -8.88 7.42
C TYR A 707 21.69 -8.46 8.25
N VAL A 708 21.51 -9.12 9.40
CA VAL A 708 20.53 -8.74 10.42
C VAL A 708 21.20 -8.80 11.79
N ILE A 709 21.08 -7.72 12.57
CA ILE A 709 21.68 -7.57 13.89
C ILE A 709 20.56 -7.25 14.89
N ARG A 710 20.53 -7.98 15.99
CA ARG A 710 19.66 -7.76 17.15
C ARG A 710 20.53 -7.48 18.37
N GLY A 711 20.11 -6.53 19.20
CA GLY A 711 20.78 -6.31 20.46
C GLY A 711 19.98 -5.49 21.46
N HIS A 712 20.45 -5.52 22.70
CA HIS A 712 19.96 -4.68 23.78
C HIS A 712 21.09 -4.21 24.67
N VAL A 713 20.87 -3.06 25.29
CA VAL A 713 21.75 -2.46 26.30
C VAL A 713 20.86 -1.90 27.40
N ASN A 714 20.88 -2.55 28.56
CA ASN A 714 20.08 -2.21 29.73
C ASN A 714 21.01 -1.94 30.91
N ALA A 715 20.76 -0.86 31.64
CA ALA A 715 21.50 -0.53 32.85
C ALA A 715 20.55 0.00 33.93
N GLY A 716 20.91 -0.20 35.20
CA GLY A 716 20.12 0.30 36.32
C GLY A 716 20.60 -0.26 37.64
N PHE A 717 19.65 -0.55 38.53
CA PHE A 717 19.92 -0.94 39.91
C PHE A 717 19.24 -2.24 40.26
N GLN A 718 19.84 -2.97 41.21
CA GLN A 718 19.32 -4.21 41.74
C GLN A 718 19.50 -4.32 43.26
N GLY A 719 18.69 -5.18 43.88
CA GLY A 719 18.83 -5.60 45.26
C GLY A 719 18.64 -7.10 45.40
N ILE A 720 19.47 -7.72 46.23
CA ILE A 720 19.50 -9.15 46.55
C ILE A 720 19.37 -9.29 48.07
N LYS A 721 18.47 -10.15 48.53
CA LYS A 721 18.31 -10.53 49.92
C LYS A 721 18.33 -12.04 50.06
N GLU A 722 19.27 -12.56 50.82
CA GLU A 722 19.45 -13.99 51.08
C GLU A 722 19.03 -14.31 52.53
N ALA A 723 18.21 -15.34 52.70
CA ALA A 723 17.82 -15.81 54.02
C ALA A 723 18.94 -16.67 54.64
N SER A 724 18.98 -16.74 55.97
CA SER A 724 19.84 -17.70 56.68
C SER A 724 19.45 -19.13 56.31
N SER A 725 20.44 -19.97 56.04
CA SER A 725 20.22 -21.36 55.58
C SER A 725 21.00 -22.36 56.42
N PRO A 726 20.45 -23.55 56.76
CA PRO A 726 21.23 -24.57 57.44
C PRO A 726 22.47 -24.97 56.65
N TRP A 727 23.56 -25.36 57.32
CA TRP A 727 24.74 -25.91 56.64
C TRP A 727 24.39 -27.19 55.86
N PHE A 728 23.56 -28.07 56.43
CA PHE A 728 23.17 -29.34 55.81
C PHE A 728 21.64 -29.50 55.79
N PRO A 729 20.93 -28.84 54.86
CA PRO A 729 19.47 -28.68 54.91
C PRO A 729 18.68 -29.97 54.76
N THR A 730 19.26 -31.04 54.19
CA THR A 730 18.61 -32.33 53.99
C THR A 730 19.02 -33.40 55.01
N LEU A 731 20.17 -33.24 55.67
CA LEU A 731 20.78 -34.28 56.51
C LEU A 731 20.75 -33.91 57.99
N ALA A 732 21.18 -32.69 58.32
CA ALA A 732 21.42 -32.26 59.70
C ALA A 732 21.25 -30.73 59.85
N PRO A 733 20.02 -30.22 59.73
CA PRO A 733 19.76 -28.78 59.70
C PRO A 733 20.09 -28.06 61.01
N GLU A 734 20.20 -28.79 62.12
CA GLU A 734 20.47 -28.25 63.46
C GLU A 734 21.96 -28.02 63.75
N LEU A 735 22.88 -28.53 62.91
CA LEU A 735 24.34 -28.45 63.18
C LEU A 735 24.92 -27.03 63.05
N GLY A 736 24.25 -26.16 62.31
CA GLY A 736 24.70 -24.78 62.10
C GLY A 736 24.07 -24.16 60.86
N ARG A 737 24.30 -22.86 60.66
CA ARG A 737 23.66 -22.08 59.61
C ARG A 737 24.62 -21.08 58.97
N PHE A 738 24.40 -20.79 57.70
CA PHE A 738 24.90 -19.59 57.04
C PHE A 738 24.01 -18.40 57.43
N ASP A 739 24.63 -17.24 57.64
CA ASP A 739 23.91 -16.02 57.98
C ASP A 739 23.12 -15.48 56.78
N SER A 740 22.09 -14.69 57.07
CA SER A 740 21.39 -13.92 56.03
C SER A 740 22.30 -12.82 55.48
N ALA A 741 22.20 -12.55 54.17
CA ALA A 741 22.96 -11.50 53.51
C ALA A 741 22.02 -10.53 52.77
N HIS A 742 22.47 -9.29 52.62
CA HIS A 742 21.81 -8.29 51.79
C HIS A 742 22.85 -7.54 50.97
N ASP A 743 22.58 -7.40 49.68
CA ASP A 743 23.46 -6.72 48.74
C ASP A 743 22.63 -5.89 47.75
N SER A 744 23.18 -4.77 47.29
CA SER A 744 22.54 -3.88 46.34
C SER A 744 23.60 -3.18 45.52
N GLY A 745 23.34 -2.95 44.24
CA GLY A 745 24.31 -2.30 43.38
C GLY A 745 23.79 -2.06 41.97
N GLU A 746 24.70 -1.68 41.09
CA GLU A 746 24.39 -1.48 39.69
C GLU A 746 24.22 -2.81 38.96
N ALA A 747 23.36 -2.80 37.95
CA ALA A 747 23.14 -3.90 37.04
C ALA A 747 23.33 -3.42 35.60
N LEU A 748 23.99 -4.25 34.79
CA LEU A 748 24.23 -4.02 33.37
C LEU A 748 23.97 -5.32 32.61
N ASP A 749 23.21 -5.23 31.52
CA ASP A 749 22.94 -6.34 30.61
C ASP A 749 23.06 -5.84 29.17
N ILE A 750 24.07 -6.34 28.47
CA ILE A 750 24.36 -6.04 27.07
C ILE A 750 24.33 -7.34 26.30
N GLU A 751 23.58 -7.39 25.21
CA GLU A 751 23.63 -8.48 24.24
C GLU A 751 23.67 -7.91 22.83
N LEU A 752 24.55 -8.45 22.00
CA LEU A 752 24.60 -8.15 20.57
C LEU A 752 24.82 -9.45 19.80
N LYS A 753 23.95 -9.74 18.84
CA LYS A 753 24.07 -10.90 17.96
C LYS A 753 23.54 -10.61 16.59
N GLY A 754 24.04 -11.31 15.59
CA GLY A 754 23.60 -11.12 14.22
C GLY A 754 24.05 -12.22 13.29
N VAL A 755 23.55 -12.13 12.07
CA VAL A 755 23.90 -12.99 10.95
C VAL A 755 24.24 -12.15 9.74
N TRP A 756 25.10 -12.68 8.88
CA TRP A 756 25.50 -12.09 7.61
C TRP A 756 25.59 -13.18 6.54
N LEU A 757 24.70 -13.11 5.55
CA LEU A 757 24.73 -13.89 4.32
C LEU A 757 25.89 -13.41 3.43
N LEU A 758 27.02 -14.12 3.46
CA LEU A 758 28.22 -13.82 2.68
C LEU A 758 28.06 -14.18 1.20
N THR A 759 27.46 -15.34 0.97
CA THR A 759 27.06 -15.86 -0.35
C THR A 759 25.64 -16.38 -0.21
N PRO A 760 24.89 -16.61 -1.30
CA PRO A 760 23.53 -17.15 -1.20
C PRO A 760 23.43 -18.44 -0.38
N GLU A 761 24.50 -19.25 -0.32
CA GLU A 761 24.53 -20.53 0.40
C GLU A 761 25.24 -20.46 1.76
N ILE A 762 26.06 -19.45 2.04
CA ILE A 762 26.87 -19.37 3.27
C ILE A 762 26.50 -18.13 4.09
N GLN A 763 26.10 -18.36 5.33
CA GLN A 763 25.83 -17.34 6.33
C GLN A 763 26.76 -17.48 7.53
N LEU A 764 27.37 -16.38 7.96
CA LEU A 764 28.08 -16.29 9.23
C LEU A 764 27.13 -15.77 10.30
N GLY A 765 27.23 -16.29 11.51
CA GLY A 765 26.52 -15.76 12.66
C GLY A 765 27.42 -15.66 13.87
N GLY A 766 27.14 -14.68 14.72
CA GLY A 766 28.01 -14.37 15.85
C GLY A 766 27.41 -13.38 16.81
N GLY A 767 28.00 -13.29 17.99
CA GLY A 767 27.66 -12.25 18.95
C GLY A 767 28.37 -12.40 20.29
N GLY A 768 27.99 -11.55 21.22
CA GLY A 768 28.39 -11.65 22.62
C GLY A 768 27.38 -11.01 23.56
N ALA A 769 27.48 -11.39 24.83
CA ALA A 769 26.71 -10.83 25.91
C ALA A 769 27.60 -10.56 27.12
N ILE A 770 27.29 -9.49 27.85
CA ILE A 770 27.93 -9.10 29.10
C ILE A 770 26.83 -8.82 30.11
N ARG A 771 26.88 -9.52 31.25
CA ARG A 771 25.99 -9.25 32.39
C ARG A 771 26.84 -8.96 33.61
N LYS A 772 26.56 -7.84 34.26
CA LYS A 772 27.18 -7.46 35.52
C LYS A 772 26.08 -7.24 36.56
N THR A 773 26.27 -7.90 37.68
CA THR A 773 25.43 -7.80 38.87
C THR A 773 26.35 -7.64 40.09
N SER A 774 25.81 -7.28 41.25
CA SER A 774 26.59 -7.07 42.47
C SER A 774 27.32 -8.32 42.98
N GLY A 775 26.90 -9.53 42.56
CA GLY A 775 27.52 -10.80 42.96
C GLY A 775 28.38 -11.50 41.90
N PHE A 776 28.25 -11.17 40.60
CA PHE A 776 29.06 -11.78 39.55
C PHE A 776 29.07 -10.97 38.25
N GLU A 777 30.10 -11.23 37.45
CA GLU A 777 30.24 -10.80 36.06
C GLU A 777 30.19 -12.03 35.16
N ASP A 778 29.49 -11.92 34.04
CA ASP A 778 29.23 -13.00 33.11
C ASP A 778 29.47 -12.53 31.67
N TYR A 779 30.32 -13.26 30.96
CA TYR A 779 30.72 -12.97 29.59
C TYR A 779 30.40 -14.18 28.73
N THR A 780 29.57 -14.00 27.71
CA THR A 780 29.24 -15.05 26.74
C THR A 780 29.62 -14.59 25.34
N GLY A 781 30.16 -15.49 24.53
CA GLY A 781 30.48 -15.24 23.13
C GLY A 781 30.25 -16.49 22.29
N GLY A 782 29.87 -16.29 21.03
CA GLY A 782 29.63 -17.41 20.13
C GLY A 782 29.72 -17.01 18.67
N LEU A 783 30.05 -17.99 17.84
CA LEU A 783 30.20 -17.85 16.39
C LEU A 783 29.89 -19.16 15.69
N PHE A 784 29.27 -19.07 14.53
CA PHE A 784 28.91 -20.23 13.70
C PHE A 784 28.92 -19.87 12.21
N ILE A 785 29.06 -20.91 11.40
CA ILE A 785 28.87 -20.87 9.95
C ILE A 785 27.68 -21.76 9.65
N ARG A 786 26.75 -21.24 8.84
CA ARG A 786 25.58 -21.95 8.33
C ARG A 786 25.69 -22.11 6.82
N TYR A 787 25.53 -23.34 6.36
CA TYR A 787 25.38 -23.65 4.94
C TYR A 787 23.91 -23.96 4.64
N PHE A 788 23.32 -23.24 3.68
CA PHE A 788 21.99 -23.49 3.14
C PHE A 788 22.10 -24.37 1.88
N PHE A 789 21.23 -25.35 1.74
CA PHE A 789 21.24 -26.24 0.58
C PHE A 789 20.63 -25.61 -0.67
N ASP A 790 19.88 -24.52 -0.51
CA ASP A 790 19.32 -23.70 -1.59
C ASP A 790 19.73 -22.23 -1.39
N ALA A 791 20.06 -21.56 -2.50
CA ALA A 791 20.48 -20.16 -2.52
C ALA A 791 19.44 -19.23 -1.87
N ARG A 792 19.83 -18.55 -0.79
CA ARG A 792 19.04 -17.52 -0.11
C ARG A 792 19.27 -16.15 -0.75
N LYS A 793 18.25 -15.29 -0.68
CA LYS A 793 18.37 -13.89 -1.14
C LYS A 793 18.74 -12.91 -0.03
N ALA A 794 18.40 -13.24 1.21
CA ALA A 794 18.57 -12.36 2.35
C ALA A 794 18.57 -13.12 3.68
N SER A 795 19.04 -12.42 4.72
CA SER A 795 18.96 -12.80 6.12
C SER A 795 17.71 -12.23 6.78
N PHE A 796 17.22 -12.96 7.77
CA PHE A 796 16.07 -12.60 8.59
C PHE A 796 16.37 -12.83 10.07
N SER A 797 15.65 -12.16 10.96
CA SER A 797 15.90 -12.28 12.40
C SER A 797 15.53 -13.65 12.98
N THR A 798 14.79 -14.48 12.24
CA THR A 798 14.58 -15.90 12.57
C THR A 798 15.80 -16.77 12.27
N ASP A 799 16.75 -16.30 11.46
CA ASP A 799 18.01 -17.00 11.21
C ASP A 799 18.97 -16.88 12.43
N ILE A 800 18.80 -15.86 13.28
CA ILE A 800 19.53 -15.73 14.54
C ILE A 800 18.98 -16.78 15.53
N PRO A 801 19.80 -17.74 16.01
CA PRO A 801 19.31 -18.76 16.92
C PRO A 801 18.78 -18.15 18.23
N ASN A 802 17.53 -18.46 18.59
CA ASN A 802 16.91 -17.94 19.81
C ASN A 802 17.69 -18.36 21.07
N THR A 803 18.32 -19.54 21.03
CA THR A 803 19.05 -20.16 22.15
C THR A 803 20.54 -19.87 22.16
N MET A 804 21.05 -19.03 21.24
CA MET A 804 22.49 -18.81 21.05
C MET A 804 23.25 -18.54 22.36
N PHE A 805 22.68 -17.69 23.23
CA PHE A 805 23.24 -17.42 24.56
C PHE A 805 22.36 -17.92 25.69
N SER A 806 21.03 -17.95 25.56
CA SER A 806 20.17 -18.41 26.66
C SER A 806 20.37 -19.87 27.04
N SER A 807 20.83 -20.73 26.12
CA SER A 807 21.20 -22.12 26.42
C SER A 807 22.44 -22.26 27.32
N MET A 808 23.15 -21.17 27.59
CA MET A 808 24.34 -21.14 28.47
C MET A 808 24.01 -20.80 29.92
N TYR A 809 22.78 -20.40 30.22
CA TYR A 809 22.34 -19.95 31.54
C TYR A 809 21.49 -20.99 32.27
#